data_AF-A0A6J5YJ91-F1
#
_entry.id   AF-A0A6J5YJ91-F1
#
_cell.length_a   1.000
_cell.length_b   1.000
_cell.length_c   1.000
_cell.angle_alpha   90.00
_cell.angle_beta   90.00
_cell.angle_gamma   90.00
#
_symmetry.space_group_name_H-M   'P 1'
#
loop_
_entity.id
_entity.type
_entity.pdbx_description
1 polymer ?
#
loop_
_entity_poly.entity_id
_entity_poly.type
_entity_poly.pdbx_seq_one_letter_code
_entity_poly.pdbx_strand_id
1 'polypeptide(L)'
;MITETPSTVRRSGGIASFMRWYSPYVAGHRAAFLLGGVMSVVVLVCQGLIPFVVEKLLHHGEWEWQMIILLISLIVGQLIFKYGVSNGAHYLTNLSATKLRLRIFDRTLETEALHQHVLRRASIVTRVSTDVDQVATAFQLTLASGLPSVVRVIQSLLLLTLIEWRAGVAMAVAVLVFMGYRTYAGRALFVADHERLATSSDLRANVDEALVASRAVTGLHLQNWLRARFARVAQELHDRTGDQEDNVLRLELGGHATGLFGLLAVVVFALLVGGSGLARVAAAILFVEGVVAGLEALPPWLRAVQFGATSQVRIDSILKLPDRIEAVGTPEVLGLRPGIELDDLSAHFESGQRLESISMHIPSGRLVGVVTPVGTQPDDFMALIAGDGNPQSGRVLIDGFDARMPRVNHSVVYVPATGAGFSDAPIDQLLAVDPDITLDTAVELLRAVGLHRLVHDRRMLLEPLGYGATQLSVGERQRLALAVALASKPSVLLVGPLDVFADPDAARPIIDHLRTTSIETVLVGVRTSDTAEVVDDVLFLDGDSVYFGTHHGLLESVPTYSHLWKQRLSLAAVDLSVLGIAEDAHAELHTHLVTERYRAGEDIYCEGDDADRIVFTISGRIEILATDPTGRARRVAVLGPGNYCGDLRLMVGDRRAETARALDDCVVRTLSREAISAGMAGMLDRTPTERRIMTSILREGPATEDQILERFVELTPTEISSALALLLRDGAIVQSEGTYSMAHVRTTHRRADAIFDRLGDL
;
A
#
# COMPACT_ATOMS: atom_id res chain seq x y z
N MET A 1 -22.80 8.81 1.71
CA MET A 1 -23.06 10.25 1.45
C MET A 1 -22.41 11.09 2.54
N ILE A 2 -21.16 11.51 2.34
CA ILE A 2 -20.60 12.75 2.92
C ILE A 2 -19.62 13.27 1.86
N THR A 3 -20.16 13.96 0.85
CA THR A 3 -19.39 14.79 -0.07
C THR A 3 -19.30 16.18 0.55
N GLU A 4 -18.41 16.35 1.53
CA GLU A 4 -17.99 17.69 1.90
C GLU A 4 -16.91 18.14 0.91
N THR A 5 -17.32 19.08 0.05
CA THR A 5 -16.43 19.85 -0.81
C THR A 5 -15.34 20.53 0.03
N PRO A 6 -14.06 20.50 -0.37
CA PRO A 6 -12.98 21.18 0.34
C PRO A 6 -13.00 22.68 0.00
N SER A 7 -14.01 23.42 0.43
CA SER A 7 -14.16 24.86 0.15
C SER A 7 -14.00 25.75 1.39
N THR A 8 -13.64 25.19 2.54
CA THR A 8 -13.35 25.97 3.75
C THR A 8 -11.93 25.75 4.27
N VAL A 9 -10.92 25.98 3.43
CA VAL A 9 -9.59 26.34 3.94
C VAL A 9 -9.71 27.74 4.57
N ARG A 10 -10.15 27.78 5.84
CA ARG A 10 -10.14 29.00 6.66
C ARG A 10 -8.74 29.61 6.58
N ARG A 11 -8.68 30.92 6.34
CA ARG A 11 -7.48 31.78 6.39
C ARG A 11 -6.85 31.81 7.81
N SER A 12 -6.35 30.70 8.33
CA SER A 12 -5.74 30.61 9.67
C SER A 12 -4.25 30.20 9.66
N GLY A 13 -3.54 30.40 8.56
CA GLY A 13 -2.12 30.05 8.41
C GLY A 13 -1.20 31.27 8.38
N GLY A 14 -1.17 32.09 9.44
CA GLY A 14 -0.09 33.07 9.60
C GLY A 14 1.20 32.36 10.01
N ILE A 15 2.37 32.95 9.73
CA ILE A 15 3.68 32.43 10.22
C ILE A 15 3.62 32.15 11.74
N ALA A 16 2.92 33.00 12.49
CA ALA A 16 2.76 32.85 13.93
C ALA A 16 1.86 31.68 14.36
N SER A 17 0.87 31.25 13.55
CA SER A 17 0.07 30.05 13.85
C SER A 17 0.86 28.78 13.50
N PHE A 18 1.57 28.78 12.37
CA PHE A 18 2.48 27.71 11.98
C PHE A 18 3.58 27.48 13.04
N MET A 19 4.23 28.56 13.51
CA MET A 19 5.26 28.48 14.55
C MET A 19 4.72 27.99 15.90
N ARG A 20 3.50 28.40 16.27
CA ARG A 20 2.84 27.89 17.48
C ARG A 20 2.55 26.40 17.38
N TRP A 21 2.07 25.93 16.23
CA TRP A 21 1.82 24.50 15.99
C TRP A 21 3.12 23.68 16.03
N TYR A 22 4.23 24.20 15.50
CA TYR A 22 5.53 23.49 15.50
C TYR A 22 6.29 23.57 16.84
N SER A 23 5.96 24.54 17.69
CA SER A 23 6.66 24.79 18.96
C SER A 23 6.81 23.60 19.92
N PRO A 24 5.82 22.67 20.07
CA PRO A 24 5.96 21.52 20.98
C PRO A 24 7.13 20.61 20.61
N TYR A 25 7.42 20.48 19.31
CA TYR A 25 8.48 19.60 18.81
C TYR A 25 9.88 20.16 19.06
N VAL A 26 9.99 21.48 19.31
CA VAL A 26 11.25 22.18 19.61
C VAL A 26 11.44 22.40 21.12
N ALA A 27 10.40 22.17 21.94
CA ALA A 27 10.39 22.51 23.37
C ALA A 27 11.52 21.88 24.20
N GLY A 28 12.05 20.72 23.78
CA GLY A 28 13.19 20.06 24.44
C GLY A 28 14.56 20.71 24.16
N HIS A 29 14.66 21.67 23.23
CA HIS A 29 15.91 22.27 22.77
C HIS A 29 15.90 23.80 22.83
N ARG A 30 15.23 24.37 23.85
CA ARG A 30 15.10 25.83 24.03
C ARG A 30 16.44 26.55 24.07
N ALA A 31 17.48 25.95 24.66
CA ALA A 31 18.82 26.54 24.74
C ALA A 31 19.46 26.73 23.34
N ALA A 32 19.36 25.72 22.47
CA ALA A 32 19.88 25.82 21.10
C ALA A 32 19.08 26.83 20.25
N PHE A 33 17.77 26.90 20.45
CA PHE A 33 16.92 27.93 19.80
C PHE A 33 17.30 29.35 20.25
N LEU A 34 17.49 29.56 21.55
CA LEU A 34 17.95 30.85 22.09
C LEU A 34 19.34 31.21 21.59
N LEU A 35 20.28 30.25 21.58
CA LEU A 35 21.63 30.44 21.06
C LEU A 35 21.61 30.86 19.59
N GLY A 36 20.82 30.17 18.75
CA GLY A 36 20.64 30.54 17.34
C GLY A 36 20.07 31.95 17.17
N GLY A 37 19.13 32.36 18.03
CA GLY A 37 18.62 33.73 18.09
C GLY A 37 19.70 34.75 18.43
N VAL A 38 20.51 34.49 19.46
CA VAL A 38 21.64 35.35 19.84
C VAL A 38 22.66 35.46 18.71
N MET A 39 23.05 34.34 18.11
CA MET A 39 23.98 34.34 16.96
C MET A 39 23.41 35.12 15.77
N SER A 40 22.10 35.03 15.51
CA SER A 40 21.44 35.81 14.46
C SER A 40 21.48 37.31 14.74
N VAL A 41 21.30 37.73 16.00
CA VAL A 41 21.45 39.13 16.40
C VAL A 41 22.89 39.60 16.19
N VAL A 42 23.90 38.79 16.55
CA VAL A 42 25.31 39.13 16.32
C VAL A 42 25.61 39.31 14.83
N VAL A 43 25.07 38.43 13.96
CA VAL A 43 25.20 38.57 12.51
C VAL A 43 24.62 39.91 12.02
N LEU A 44 23.43 40.29 12.49
CA LEU A 44 22.79 41.56 12.15
C LEU A 44 23.59 42.77 12.65
N VAL A 45 24.18 42.68 13.85
CA VAL A 45 25.07 43.72 14.39
C VAL A 45 26.31 43.88 13.50
N CYS A 46 26.97 42.78 13.12
CA CYS A 46 28.12 42.83 12.21
C CYS A 46 27.74 43.46 10.87
N GLN A 47 26.61 43.05 10.27
CA GLN A 47 26.11 43.59 9.01
C GLN A 47 25.82 45.09 9.08
N GLY A 48 25.36 45.59 10.23
CA GLY A 48 25.14 47.02 10.44
C GLY A 48 26.43 47.82 10.66
N LEU A 49 27.42 47.24 11.35
CA LEU A 49 28.68 47.93 11.70
C LEU A 49 29.70 47.97 10.55
N ILE A 50 29.74 46.94 9.71
CA ILE A 50 30.71 46.84 8.60
C ILE A 50 30.68 48.09 7.69
N PRO A 51 29.53 48.58 7.21
CA PRO A 51 29.49 49.78 6.38
C PRO A 51 30.03 51.03 7.06
N PHE A 52 29.80 51.21 8.37
CA PHE A 52 30.36 52.35 9.12
C PHE A 52 31.88 52.28 9.26
N VAL A 53 32.43 51.08 9.49
CA VAL A 53 33.89 50.89 9.55
C VAL A 53 34.51 51.17 8.18
N VAL A 54 33.86 50.72 7.09
CA VAL A 54 34.27 51.00 5.72
C VAL A 54 34.23 52.51 5.42
N GLU A 55 33.16 53.21 5.82
CA GLU A 55 33.06 54.67 5.69
C GLU A 55 34.23 55.36 6.39
N LYS A 56 34.48 55.04 7.66
CA LYS A 56 35.52 55.67 8.46
C LYS A 56 36.91 55.46 7.87
N LEU A 57 37.18 54.25 7.38
CA LEU A 57 38.46 53.87 6.78
C LEU A 57 38.71 54.60 5.45
N LEU A 58 37.68 54.73 4.62
CA LEU A 58 37.77 55.45 3.35
C LEU A 58 37.79 56.98 3.52
N HIS A 59 37.23 57.52 4.61
CA HIS A 59 37.21 58.95 4.87
C HIS A 59 38.60 59.52 5.22
N HIS A 60 39.39 58.79 6.02
CA HIS A 60 40.72 59.25 6.45
C HIS A 60 41.79 58.99 5.39
N GLY A 61 41.61 57.98 4.52
CA GLY A 61 42.55 57.67 3.44
C GLY A 61 43.93 57.17 3.89
N GLU A 62 44.13 57.00 5.21
CA GLU A 62 45.35 56.51 5.84
C GLU A 62 45.15 55.08 6.36
N TRP A 63 46.24 54.31 6.44
CA TRP A 63 46.24 52.92 6.89
C TRP A 63 46.06 52.82 8.42
N GLU A 64 44.85 53.00 8.92
CA GLU A 64 44.51 52.73 10.33
C GLU A 64 44.39 51.22 10.59
N TRP A 65 45.51 50.58 10.96
CA TRP A 65 45.55 49.14 11.25
C TRP A 65 44.50 48.66 12.26
N GLN A 66 44.13 49.49 13.23
CA GLN A 66 43.08 49.17 14.21
C GLN A 66 41.70 48.97 13.55
N MET A 67 41.35 49.83 12.58
CA MET A 67 40.09 49.74 11.84
C MET A 67 40.10 48.58 10.85
N ILE A 68 41.24 48.29 10.23
CA ILE A 68 41.41 47.11 9.36
C ILE A 68 41.21 45.82 10.17
N ILE A 69 41.85 45.70 11.34
CA ILE A 69 41.70 44.55 12.23
C ILE A 69 40.24 44.42 12.70
N LEU A 70 39.58 45.53 13.06
CA LEU A 70 38.16 45.52 13.40
C LEU A 70 37.28 45.04 12.24
N LEU A 71 37.52 45.53 11.02
CA LEU A 71 36.77 45.13 9.83
C LEU A 71 36.94 43.62 9.55
N ILE A 72 38.17 43.12 9.59
CA ILE A 72 38.46 41.69 9.43
C ILE A 72 37.76 40.88 10.52
N SER A 73 37.82 41.34 11.78
CA SER A 73 37.16 40.67 12.92
C SER A 73 35.64 40.62 12.76
N LEU A 74 35.03 41.70 12.27
CA LEU A 74 33.58 41.75 11.99
C LEU A 74 33.19 40.83 10.85
N ILE A 75 33.97 40.76 9.76
CA ILE A 75 33.70 39.87 8.62
C ILE A 75 33.84 38.40 9.04
N VAL A 76 34.95 38.05 9.72
CA VAL A 76 35.20 36.70 10.21
C VAL A 76 34.13 36.30 11.23
N GLY A 77 33.80 37.20 12.17
CA GLY A 77 32.70 37.02 13.12
C GLY A 77 31.37 36.76 12.41
N GLN A 78 31.01 37.60 11.43
CA GLN A 78 29.80 37.43 10.65
C GLN A 78 29.75 36.06 9.96
N LEU A 79 30.84 35.62 9.35
CA LEU A 79 30.91 34.31 8.68
C LEU A 79 30.72 33.16 9.68
N ILE A 80 31.44 33.19 10.82
CA ILE A 80 31.35 32.17 11.87
C ILE A 80 29.94 32.10 12.45
N PHE A 81 29.37 33.24 12.83
CA PHE A 81 28.02 33.26 13.42
C PHE A 81 26.95 32.93 12.40
N LYS A 82 27.07 33.34 11.13
CA LYS A 82 26.13 32.96 10.07
C LYS A 82 26.16 31.44 9.82
N TYR A 83 27.35 30.84 9.81
CA TYR A 83 27.49 29.39 9.76
C TYR A 83 26.84 28.71 10.98
N GLY A 84 27.07 29.25 12.17
CA GLY A 84 26.43 28.79 13.42
C GLY A 84 24.91 28.86 13.40
N VAL A 85 24.33 29.96 12.90
CA VAL A 85 22.87 30.12 12.72
C VAL A 85 22.33 29.06 11.76
N SER A 86 22.96 28.91 10.58
CA SER A 86 22.50 27.94 9.57
C SER A 86 22.55 26.51 10.12
N ASN A 87 23.69 26.10 10.70
CA ASN A 87 23.85 24.77 11.27
C ASN A 87 22.94 24.54 12.47
N GLY A 88 22.78 25.52 13.35
CA GLY A 88 21.88 25.45 14.49
C GLY A 88 20.42 25.26 14.05
N ALA A 89 19.99 26.01 13.02
CA ALA A 89 18.67 25.85 12.43
C ALA A 89 18.50 24.46 11.79
N HIS A 90 19.48 23.97 11.03
CA HIS A 90 19.46 22.61 10.47
C HIS A 90 19.36 21.52 11.55
N TYR A 91 20.17 21.64 12.62
CA TYR A 91 20.18 20.69 13.73
C TYR A 91 18.83 20.64 14.46
N LEU A 92 18.29 21.80 14.83
CA LEU A 92 16.97 21.91 15.47
C LEU A 92 15.86 21.35 14.58
N THR A 93 15.95 21.60 13.28
CA THR A 93 14.98 21.13 12.28
C THR A 93 14.99 19.61 12.19
N ASN A 94 16.15 18.97 12.05
CA ASN A 94 16.25 17.51 11.94
C ASN A 94 15.71 16.81 13.19
N LEU A 95 16.04 17.32 14.38
CA LEU A 95 15.55 16.76 15.64
C LEU A 95 14.03 16.89 15.78
N SER A 96 13.48 18.07 15.48
CA SER A 96 12.03 18.31 15.57
C SER A 96 11.26 17.53 14.51
N ALA A 97 11.81 17.39 13.30
CA ALA A 97 11.27 16.54 12.25
C ALA A 97 11.24 15.07 12.68
N THR A 98 12.32 14.53 13.27
CA THR A 98 12.33 13.16 13.80
C THR A 98 11.27 12.95 14.88
N LYS A 99 11.10 13.89 15.83
CA LYS A 99 10.02 13.82 16.82
C LYS A 99 8.63 13.83 16.20
N LEU A 100 8.44 14.64 15.16
CA LEU A 100 7.17 14.67 14.42
C LEU A 100 6.92 13.35 13.68
N ARG A 101 7.94 12.76 13.04
CA ARG A 101 7.83 11.44 12.38
C ARG A 101 7.45 10.35 13.38
N LEU A 102 8.12 10.30 14.53
CA LEU A 102 7.79 9.35 15.59
C LEU A 102 6.34 9.53 16.05
N ARG A 103 5.91 10.76 16.32
CA ARG A 103 4.52 11.02 16.75
C ARG A 103 3.48 10.64 15.70
N ILE A 104 3.76 10.87 14.41
CA ILE A 104 2.86 10.43 13.33
C ILE A 104 2.84 8.90 13.27
N PHE A 105 4.00 8.25 13.41
CA PHE A 105 4.11 6.79 13.41
C PHE A 105 3.37 6.16 14.60
N ASP A 106 3.60 6.64 15.83
CA ASP A 106 2.88 6.20 17.03
C ASP A 106 1.37 6.36 16.85
N ARG A 107 0.94 7.52 16.32
CA ARG A 107 -0.47 7.76 16.00
C ARG A 107 -1.03 6.75 15.00
N THR A 108 -0.24 6.35 14.00
CA THR A 108 -0.68 5.34 13.02
C THR A 108 -0.82 3.95 13.63
N LEU A 109 -0.06 3.63 14.68
CA LEU A 109 -0.19 2.37 15.41
C LEU A 109 -1.39 2.37 16.37
N GLU A 110 -1.72 3.52 16.96
CA GLU A 110 -2.80 3.66 17.94
C GLU A 110 -4.20 3.84 17.31
N THR A 111 -4.27 4.35 16.08
CA THR A 111 -5.55 4.78 15.48
C THR A 111 -6.15 3.71 14.57
N GLU A 112 -7.18 3.04 15.06
CA GLU A 112 -7.96 2.03 14.34
C GLU A 112 -8.72 2.58 13.13
N ALA A 113 -9.09 3.88 13.13
CA ALA A 113 -9.72 4.56 11.99
C ALA A 113 -8.85 4.58 10.70
N LEU A 114 -7.54 4.32 10.81
CA LEU A 114 -6.65 4.12 9.66
C LEU A 114 -6.75 2.72 9.05
N HIS A 115 -7.20 1.73 9.83
CA HIS A 115 -7.47 0.37 9.37
C HIS A 115 -8.79 0.31 8.59
N GLN A 116 -9.74 1.20 8.90
CA GLN A 116 -11.03 1.36 8.19
C GLN A 116 -10.95 2.24 6.92
N HIS A 117 -9.86 2.12 6.15
CA HIS A 117 -9.69 2.66 4.79
C HIS A 117 -9.99 4.16 4.52
N VAL A 118 -10.06 5.04 5.53
CA VAL A 118 -10.21 6.50 5.29
C VAL A 118 -9.00 7.10 4.56
N LEU A 119 -7.81 6.50 4.71
CA LEU A 119 -6.56 6.96 4.11
C LEU A 119 -5.80 5.81 3.41
N ARG A 120 -5.46 5.98 2.13
CA ARG A 120 -4.63 5.02 1.37
C ARG A 120 -3.23 4.92 2.00
N ARG A 121 -2.65 3.72 2.09
CA ARG A 121 -1.28 3.46 2.62
C ARG A 121 -0.22 4.41 2.04
N ALA A 122 -0.23 4.64 0.72
CA ALA A 122 0.69 5.57 0.05
C ALA A 122 0.59 7.01 0.59
N SER A 123 -0.60 7.46 0.98
CA SER A 123 -0.81 8.81 1.54
C SER A 123 -0.13 8.96 2.91
N ILE A 124 -0.15 7.92 3.75
CA ILE A 124 0.50 7.94 5.07
C ILE A 124 2.03 8.00 4.90
N VAL A 125 2.59 7.21 3.96
CA VAL A 125 4.03 7.22 3.68
C VAL A 125 4.49 8.59 3.17
N THR A 126 3.74 9.22 2.26
CA THR A 126 4.05 10.59 1.80
C THR A 126 3.96 11.60 2.94
N ARG A 127 3.02 11.44 3.87
CA ARG A 127 2.87 12.34 5.03
C ARG A 127 4.04 12.23 6.00
N VAL A 128 4.51 11.02 6.30
CA VAL A 128 5.66 10.79 7.20
C VAL A 128 6.99 11.25 6.60
N SER A 129 7.14 11.15 5.28
CA SER A 129 8.36 11.55 4.56
C SER A 129 8.29 12.99 4.08
N THR A 130 7.56 13.22 2.98
CA THR A 130 7.56 14.48 2.22
C THR A 130 6.90 15.63 2.98
N ASP A 131 5.76 15.41 3.61
CA ASP A 131 5.05 16.52 4.29
C ASP A 131 5.80 16.99 5.53
N VAL A 132 6.40 16.07 6.29
CA VAL A 132 7.29 16.42 7.41
C VAL A 132 8.50 17.21 6.92
N ASP A 133 9.13 16.81 5.81
CA ASP A 133 10.27 17.54 5.26
C ASP A 133 9.90 18.96 4.81
N GLN A 134 8.70 19.15 4.25
CA GLN A 134 8.21 20.48 3.86
C GLN A 134 7.96 21.38 5.08
N VAL A 135 7.35 20.85 6.14
CA VAL A 135 7.17 21.55 7.42
C VAL A 135 8.54 21.90 8.04
N ALA A 136 9.45 20.95 8.05
CA ALA A 136 10.80 21.11 8.59
C ALA A 136 11.57 22.20 7.83
N THR A 137 11.52 22.18 6.49
CA THR A 137 12.14 23.20 5.63
C THR A 137 11.56 24.59 5.88
N ALA A 138 10.23 24.70 6.03
CA ALA A 138 9.56 25.95 6.36
C ALA A 138 10.05 26.53 7.69
N PHE A 139 10.18 25.69 8.71
CA PHE A 139 10.71 26.08 10.02
C PHE A 139 12.17 26.54 9.92
N GLN A 140 13.02 25.75 9.24
CA GLN A 140 14.43 26.04 9.04
C GLN A 140 14.66 27.39 8.35
N LEU A 141 14.00 27.62 7.21
CA LEU A 141 14.14 28.87 6.47
C LEU A 141 13.64 30.06 7.29
N THR A 142 12.58 29.88 8.08
CA THR A 142 12.08 30.98 8.92
C THR A 142 13.10 31.42 9.97
N LEU A 143 13.82 30.47 10.57
CA LEU A 143 14.84 30.74 11.59
C LEU A 143 16.16 31.24 10.98
N ALA A 144 16.62 30.62 9.89
CA ALA A 144 17.94 30.88 9.32
C ALA A 144 18.00 32.12 8.42
N SER A 145 16.93 32.42 7.68
CA SER A 145 16.95 33.48 6.65
C SER A 145 15.71 34.36 6.60
N GLY A 146 14.52 33.84 6.86
CA GLY A 146 13.25 34.57 6.75
C GLY A 146 13.15 35.77 7.70
N LEU A 147 13.06 35.49 9.01
CA LEU A 147 12.98 36.56 10.02
C LEU A 147 14.22 37.46 10.03
N PRO A 148 15.46 36.93 9.98
CA PRO A 148 16.66 37.78 9.90
C PRO A 148 16.65 38.72 8.69
N SER A 149 16.17 38.28 7.52
CA SER A 149 16.12 39.14 6.32
C SER A 149 15.13 40.28 6.45
N VAL A 150 13.97 40.08 7.09
CA VAL A 150 13.03 41.18 7.38
C VAL A 150 13.69 42.23 8.28
N VAL A 151 14.38 41.79 9.32
CA VAL A 151 15.13 42.68 10.22
C VAL A 151 16.25 43.39 9.47
N ARG A 152 16.98 42.68 8.60
CA ARG A 152 18.06 43.23 7.77
C ARG A 152 17.57 44.32 6.83
N VAL A 153 16.42 44.15 6.18
CA VAL A 153 15.82 45.19 5.31
C VAL A 153 15.50 46.44 6.13
N ILE A 154 14.81 46.28 7.26
CA ILE A 154 14.44 47.41 8.13
C ILE A 154 15.70 48.12 8.66
N GLN A 155 16.67 47.35 9.15
CA GLN A 155 17.94 47.85 9.65
C GLN A 155 18.71 48.61 8.57
N SER A 156 18.84 48.04 7.37
CA SER A 156 19.61 48.65 6.28
C SER A 156 18.94 49.93 5.77
N LEU A 157 17.60 49.94 5.66
CA LEU A 157 16.83 51.14 5.32
C LEU A 157 16.99 52.24 6.39
N LEU A 158 16.88 51.88 7.66
CA LEU A 158 17.01 52.81 8.77
C LEU A 158 18.42 53.42 8.79
N LEU A 159 19.47 52.58 8.76
CA LEU A 159 20.86 53.04 8.78
C LEU A 159 21.21 53.85 7.53
N LEU A 160 20.74 53.45 6.35
CA LEU A 160 20.90 54.25 5.13
C LEU A 160 20.23 55.62 5.25
N THR A 161 19.05 55.69 5.85
CA THR A 161 18.34 56.97 6.07
C THR A 161 19.04 57.85 7.11
N LEU A 162 19.66 57.25 8.13
CA LEU A 162 20.42 58.00 9.14
C LEU A 162 21.73 58.58 8.58
N ILE A 163 22.40 57.85 7.68
CA ILE A 163 23.61 58.32 7.02
C ILE A 163 23.26 59.34 5.95
N GLU A 164 22.30 59.02 5.08
CA GLU A 164 21.83 59.90 4.00
C GLU A 164 20.31 59.76 3.78
N TRP A 165 19.53 60.62 4.43
CA TRP A 165 18.06 60.54 4.44
C TRP A 165 17.41 60.57 3.05
N ARG A 166 18.04 61.24 2.06
CA ARG A 166 17.55 61.30 0.68
C ARG A 166 17.65 59.94 -0.01
N ALA A 167 18.80 59.27 0.11
CA ALA A 167 19.01 57.93 -0.43
C ALA A 167 18.13 56.90 0.31
N GLY A 168 17.99 57.06 1.63
CA GLY A 168 17.08 56.25 2.44
C GLY A 168 15.61 56.35 2.01
N VAL A 169 15.10 57.58 1.78
CA VAL A 169 13.73 57.79 1.29
C VAL A 169 13.56 57.26 -0.13
N ALA A 170 14.52 57.51 -1.04
CA ALA A 170 14.47 56.97 -2.40
C ALA A 170 14.42 55.44 -2.39
N MET A 171 15.23 54.79 -1.57
CA MET A 171 15.22 53.34 -1.40
C MET A 171 13.91 52.87 -0.75
N ALA A 172 13.38 53.55 0.26
CA ALA A 172 12.10 53.20 0.86
C ALA A 172 10.94 53.23 -0.17
N VAL A 173 10.91 54.25 -1.03
CA VAL A 173 9.95 54.31 -2.15
C VAL A 173 10.18 53.16 -3.13
N ALA A 174 11.43 52.87 -3.49
CA ALA A 174 11.77 51.74 -4.37
C ALA A 174 11.31 50.39 -3.78
N VAL A 175 11.52 50.17 -2.48
CA VAL A 175 11.04 48.99 -1.74
C VAL A 175 9.51 48.91 -1.74
N LEU A 176 8.81 50.03 -1.54
CA LEU A 176 7.34 50.05 -1.59
C LEU A 176 6.79 49.73 -2.99
N VAL A 177 7.39 50.31 -4.03
CA VAL A 177 7.05 50.01 -5.44
C VAL A 177 7.32 48.54 -5.75
N PHE A 178 8.48 48.02 -5.35
CA PHE A 178 8.81 46.60 -5.49
C PHE A 178 7.82 45.70 -4.76
N MET A 179 7.42 46.06 -3.52
CA MET A 179 6.44 45.29 -2.75
C MET A 179 5.07 45.30 -3.46
N GLY A 180 4.65 46.44 -4.00
CA GLY A 180 3.43 46.55 -4.81
C GLY A 180 3.48 45.65 -6.04
N TYR A 181 4.54 45.77 -6.85
CA TYR A 181 4.78 44.90 -8.01
C TYR A 181 4.81 43.42 -7.62
N ARG A 182 5.50 43.08 -6.53
CA ARG A 182 5.58 41.72 -6.00
C ARG A 182 4.20 41.17 -5.60
N THR A 183 3.34 41.95 -4.95
CA THR A 183 1.99 41.45 -4.61
C THR A 183 1.15 41.15 -5.84
N TYR A 184 1.35 41.90 -6.92
CA TYR A 184 0.71 41.66 -8.21
C TYR A 184 1.31 40.43 -8.92
N ALA A 185 2.62 40.40 -9.13
CA ALA A 185 3.33 39.31 -9.81
C ALA A 185 3.29 37.98 -9.01
N GLY A 186 3.31 38.06 -7.68
CA GLY A 186 3.26 36.91 -6.79
C GLY A 186 1.94 36.14 -6.86
N ARG A 187 0.83 36.76 -7.27
CA ARG A 187 -0.43 36.05 -7.55
C ARG A 187 -0.32 35.15 -8.77
N ALA A 188 0.31 35.65 -9.83
CA ALA A 188 0.57 34.87 -11.04
C ALA A 188 1.51 33.69 -10.73
N LEU A 189 2.58 33.94 -9.96
CA LEU A 189 3.49 32.88 -9.51
C LEU A 189 2.76 31.82 -8.66
N PHE A 190 1.86 32.23 -7.77
CA PHE A 190 1.09 31.29 -6.94
C PHE A 190 0.22 30.36 -7.79
N VAL A 191 -0.45 30.89 -8.82
CA VAL A 191 -1.25 30.08 -9.74
C VAL A 191 -0.36 29.11 -10.52
N ALA A 192 0.74 29.61 -11.10
CA ALA A 192 1.68 28.79 -11.87
C ALA A 192 2.31 27.66 -11.02
N ASP A 193 2.66 27.94 -9.76
CA ASP A 193 3.21 26.94 -8.84
C ASP A 193 2.16 25.87 -8.48
N HIS A 194 0.91 26.27 -8.25
CA HIS A 194 -0.18 25.34 -7.99
C HIS A 194 -0.45 24.41 -9.18
N GLU A 195 -0.52 24.96 -10.40
CA GLU A 195 -0.72 24.19 -11.63
C GLU A 195 0.44 23.22 -11.87
N ARG A 196 1.70 23.68 -11.74
CA ARG A 196 2.87 22.81 -11.89
C ARG A 196 2.85 21.64 -10.91
N LEU A 197 2.47 21.88 -9.66
CA LEU A 197 2.37 20.83 -8.64
C LEU A 197 1.25 19.83 -8.95
N ALA A 198 0.11 20.31 -9.44
CA ALA A 198 -0.99 19.44 -9.87
C ALA A 198 -0.53 18.52 -11.01
N THR A 199 0.08 19.07 -12.07
CA THR A 199 0.62 18.28 -13.18
C THR A 199 1.74 17.33 -12.72
N SER A 200 2.57 17.75 -11.77
CA SER A 200 3.59 16.87 -11.17
C SER A 200 2.98 15.70 -10.40
N SER A 201 1.85 15.92 -9.72
CA SER A 201 1.08 14.86 -9.07
C SER A 201 0.49 13.89 -10.10
N ASP A 202 -0.05 14.39 -11.20
CA ASP A 202 -0.59 13.57 -12.29
C ASP A 202 0.50 12.71 -12.95
N LEU A 203 1.70 13.27 -13.11
CA LEU A 203 2.87 12.52 -13.60
C LEU A 203 3.20 11.34 -12.67
N ARG A 204 3.22 11.57 -11.34
CA ARG A 204 3.49 10.51 -10.36
C ARG A 204 2.38 9.46 -10.36
N ALA A 205 1.12 9.86 -10.45
CA ALA A 205 -0.01 8.94 -10.55
C ALA A 205 0.08 8.04 -11.79
N ASN A 206 0.52 8.57 -12.94
CA ASN A 206 0.74 7.75 -14.15
C ASN A 206 1.82 6.68 -13.94
N VAL A 207 2.90 7.00 -13.22
CA VAL A 207 3.96 6.01 -12.90
C VAL A 207 3.43 4.95 -11.94
N ASP A 208 2.69 5.36 -10.91
CA ASP A 208 2.08 4.44 -9.94
C ASP A 208 1.10 3.48 -10.64
N GLU A 209 0.21 4.01 -11.48
CA GLU A 209 -0.72 3.22 -12.31
C GLU A 209 0.03 2.24 -13.23
N ALA A 210 1.13 2.68 -13.86
CA ALA A 210 1.96 1.82 -14.70
C ALA A 210 2.60 0.65 -13.94
N LEU A 211 3.06 0.91 -12.71
CA LEU A 211 3.69 -0.10 -11.86
C LEU A 211 2.66 -1.09 -11.32
N VAL A 212 1.53 -0.58 -10.81
CA VAL A 212 0.42 -1.40 -10.31
C VAL A 212 -0.15 -2.27 -11.42
N ALA A 213 -0.36 -1.69 -12.61
CA ALA A 213 -0.88 -2.39 -13.78
C ALA A 213 0.22 -3.03 -14.64
N SER A 214 1.45 -3.20 -14.15
CA SER A 214 2.61 -3.64 -14.96
C SER A 214 2.35 -4.94 -15.75
N ARG A 215 1.70 -5.92 -15.11
CA ARG A 215 1.27 -7.16 -15.79
C ARG A 215 0.25 -6.90 -16.88
N ALA A 216 -0.75 -6.06 -16.64
CA ALA A 216 -1.75 -5.68 -17.64
C ALA A 216 -1.16 -4.86 -18.78
N VAL A 217 -0.25 -3.92 -18.49
CA VAL A 217 0.46 -3.12 -19.50
C VAL A 217 1.28 -4.01 -20.43
N THR A 218 1.92 -5.04 -19.87
CA THR A 218 2.72 -6.01 -20.64
C THR A 218 1.82 -6.97 -21.42
N GLY A 219 0.85 -7.61 -20.76
CA GLY A 219 -0.04 -8.59 -21.39
C GLY A 219 -0.94 -8.00 -22.48
N LEU A 220 -1.45 -6.78 -22.28
CA LEU A 220 -2.27 -6.06 -23.27
C LEU A 220 -1.44 -5.24 -24.28
N HIS A 221 -0.10 -5.32 -24.22
CA HIS A 221 0.80 -4.61 -25.12
C HIS A 221 0.56 -3.08 -25.17
N LEU A 222 0.23 -2.49 -24.01
CA LEU A 222 -0.15 -1.07 -23.89
C LEU A 222 1.06 -0.13 -23.72
N GLN A 223 2.29 -0.62 -23.86
CA GLN A 223 3.50 0.16 -23.55
C GLN A 223 3.57 1.44 -24.39
N ASN A 224 3.20 1.39 -25.68
CA ASN A 224 3.22 2.56 -26.55
C ASN A 224 2.14 3.59 -26.18
N TRP A 225 0.95 3.13 -25.83
CA TRP A 225 -0.13 4.01 -25.36
C TRP A 225 0.26 4.72 -24.06
N LEU A 226 0.83 3.98 -23.12
CA LEU A 226 1.26 4.50 -21.83
C LEU A 226 2.45 5.45 -21.97
N ARG A 227 3.42 5.13 -22.84
CA ARG A 227 4.52 6.05 -23.21
C ARG A 227 4.01 7.35 -23.79
N ALA A 228 3.02 7.31 -24.70
CA ALA A 228 2.43 8.51 -25.29
C ALA A 228 1.64 9.33 -24.26
N ARG A 229 0.90 8.67 -23.35
CA ARG A 229 0.21 9.34 -22.24
C ARG A 229 1.21 10.00 -21.28
N PHE A 230 2.26 9.29 -20.88
CA PHE A 230 3.33 9.82 -20.03
C PHE A 230 4.04 11.00 -20.69
N ALA A 231 4.40 10.88 -21.98
CA ALA A 231 5.07 11.95 -22.73
C ALA A 231 4.23 13.24 -22.78
N ARG A 232 2.91 13.13 -22.94
CA ARG A 232 2.00 14.30 -22.89
C ARG A 232 2.04 15.02 -21.55
N VAL A 233 1.93 14.29 -20.44
CA VAL A 233 1.94 14.88 -19.10
C VAL A 233 3.33 15.39 -18.73
N ALA A 234 4.40 14.71 -19.17
CA ALA A 234 5.77 15.17 -18.99
C ALA A 234 6.04 16.48 -19.76
N GLN A 235 5.52 16.61 -20.98
CA GLN A 235 5.61 17.84 -21.77
C GLN A 235 4.80 18.97 -21.11
N GLU A 236 3.58 18.70 -20.65
CA GLU A 236 2.79 19.70 -19.93
C GLU A 236 3.51 20.16 -18.65
N LEU A 237 4.11 19.24 -17.89
CA LEU A 237 4.91 19.61 -16.72
C LEU A 237 6.12 20.47 -17.11
N HIS A 238 6.78 20.17 -18.22
CA HIS A 238 7.89 20.98 -18.74
C HIS A 238 7.42 22.40 -19.06
N ASP A 239 6.32 22.55 -19.81
CA ASP A 239 5.77 23.85 -20.21
C ASP A 239 5.36 24.66 -18.96
N ARG A 240 4.65 24.04 -18.00
CA ARG A 240 4.27 24.69 -16.73
C ARG A 240 5.47 25.06 -15.86
N THR A 241 6.54 24.25 -15.91
CA THR A 241 7.79 24.58 -15.21
C THR A 241 8.46 25.79 -15.85
N GLY A 242 8.47 25.88 -17.18
CA GLY A 242 8.94 27.07 -17.91
C GLY A 242 8.17 28.34 -17.53
N ASP A 243 6.83 28.28 -17.54
CA ASP A 243 5.98 29.40 -17.12
C ASP A 243 6.26 29.84 -15.67
N GLN A 244 6.52 28.88 -14.79
CA GLN A 244 6.89 29.16 -13.40
C GLN A 244 8.26 29.82 -13.31
N GLU A 245 9.27 29.29 -14.01
CA GLU A 245 10.63 29.83 -14.04
C GLU A 245 10.65 31.27 -14.57
N ASP A 246 9.91 31.55 -15.64
CA ASP A 246 9.74 32.90 -16.19
C ASP A 246 9.16 33.87 -15.15
N ASN A 247 8.14 33.43 -14.39
CA ASN A 247 7.55 34.25 -13.33
C ASN A 247 8.50 34.45 -12.14
N VAL A 248 9.33 33.46 -11.80
CA VAL A 248 10.38 33.60 -10.78
C VAL A 248 11.45 34.57 -11.24
N LEU A 249 11.94 34.44 -12.47
CA LEU A 249 12.96 35.31 -13.05
C LEU A 249 12.48 36.76 -13.09
N ARG A 250 11.22 37.02 -13.46
CA ARG A 250 10.61 38.38 -13.42
C ARG A 250 10.61 38.99 -12.01
N LEU A 251 10.49 38.18 -10.96
CA LEU A 251 10.55 38.63 -9.57
C LEU A 251 11.99 38.90 -9.12
N GLU A 252 12.94 38.04 -9.50
CA GLU A 252 14.37 38.22 -9.24
C GLU A 252 14.91 39.48 -9.93
N LEU A 253 14.61 39.66 -11.23
CA LEU A 253 14.94 40.86 -11.98
C LEU A 253 14.35 42.13 -11.35
N GLY A 254 13.13 42.05 -10.81
CA GLY A 254 12.53 43.16 -10.07
C GLY A 254 13.31 43.53 -8.80
N GLY A 255 13.81 42.53 -8.06
CA GLY A 255 14.64 42.73 -6.87
C GLY A 255 15.98 43.39 -7.23
N HIS A 256 16.67 42.86 -8.24
CA HIS A 256 17.92 43.43 -8.75
C HIS A 256 17.72 44.85 -9.31
N ALA A 257 16.65 45.10 -10.07
CA ALA A 257 16.33 46.43 -10.58
C ALA A 257 16.14 47.43 -9.43
N THR A 258 15.46 47.03 -8.35
CA THR A 258 15.30 47.86 -7.14
C THR A 258 16.66 48.23 -6.54
N GLY A 259 17.60 47.29 -6.49
CA GLY A 259 18.98 47.52 -6.08
C GLY A 259 19.73 48.50 -6.98
N LEU A 260 19.64 48.31 -8.30
CA LEU A 260 20.30 49.17 -9.29
C LEU A 260 19.74 50.60 -9.28
N PHE A 261 18.42 50.78 -9.11
CA PHE A 261 17.82 52.10 -8.92
C PHE A 261 18.28 52.76 -7.62
N GLY A 262 18.39 51.99 -6.54
CA GLY A 262 18.97 52.45 -5.29
C GLY A 262 20.43 52.90 -5.44
N LEU A 263 21.25 52.10 -6.13
CA LEU A 263 22.63 52.43 -6.46
C LEU A 263 22.72 53.71 -7.31
N LEU A 264 21.91 53.82 -8.36
CA LEU A 264 21.84 55.00 -9.21
C LEU A 264 21.49 56.25 -8.40
N ALA A 265 20.53 56.16 -7.49
CA ALA A 265 20.16 57.27 -6.60
C ALA A 265 21.33 57.69 -5.70
N VAL A 266 22.07 56.74 -5.13
CA VAL A 266 23.28 57.01 -4.33
C VAL A 266 24.38 57.67 -5.17
N VAL A 267 24.64 57.18 -6.38
CA VAL A 267 25.71 57.69 -7.26
C VAL A 267 25.38 59.07 -7.82
N VAL A 268 24.16 59.29 -8.34
CA VAL A 268 23.72 60.61 -8.84
C VAL A 268 23.80 61.64 -7.73
N PHE A 269 23.42 61.28 -6.51
CA PHE A 269 23.55 62.16 -5.37
C PHE A 269 25.00 62.48 -5.02
N ALA A 270 25.89 61.50 -5.02
CA ALA A 270 27.32 61.70 -4.79
C ALA A 270 27.94 62.73 -5.76
N LEU A 271 27.50 62.66 -7.02
CA LEU A 271 27.92 63.58 -8.08
C LEU A 271 27.35 65.00 -7.88
N LEU A 272 26.14 65.13 -7.34
CA LEU A 272 25.49 66.42 -7.09
C LEU A 272 26.05 67.18 -5.88
N VAL A 273 26.61 66.48 -4.88
CA VAL A 273 27.09 67.10 -3.62
C VAL A 273 28.57 67.49 -3.68
N GLY A 274 29.39 66.80 -4.50
CA GLY A 274 30.78 67.18 -4.77
C GLY A 274 31.76 67.09 -3.58
N GLY A 275 32.61 66.05 -3.57
CA GLY A 275 33.81 65.94 -2.72
C GLY A 275 33.56 65.64 -1.22
N SER A 276 34.24 64.62 -0.67
CA SER A 276 34.05 63.93 0.64
C SER A 276 32.99 62.80 0.68
N GLY A 277 32.28 62.56 -0.42
CA GLY A 277 31.21 61.55 -0.50
C GLY A 277 31.64 60.10 -0.81
N LEU A 278 32.87 59.82 -1.25
CA LEU A 278 33.24 58.47 -1.73
C LEU A 278 33.08 57.40 -0.63
N ALA A 279 33.49 57.73 0.60
CA ALA A 279 33.35 56.87 1.77
C ALA A 279 31.88 56.60 2.13
N ARG A 280 31.06 57.66 2.17
CA ARG A 280 29.61 57.57 2.42
C ARG A 280 28.89 56.81 1.33
N VAL A 281 29.30 56.97 0.07
CA VAL A 281 28.80 56.21 -1.08
C VAL A 281 29.14 54.74 -0.94
N ALA A 282 30.38 54.39 -0.59
CA ALA A 282 30.78 53.00 -0.38
C ALA A 282 29.96 52.33 0.74
N ALA A 283 29.72 53.04 1.85
CA ALA A 283 28.86 52.54 2.92
C ALA A 283 27.39 52.43 2.50
N ALA A 284 26.87 53.43 1.79
CA ALA A 284 25.51 53.43 1.25
C ALA A 284 25.27 52.26 0.29
N ILE A 285 26.25 51.91 -0.55
CA ILE A 285 26.19 50.74 -1.44
C ILE A 285 26.02 49.45 -0.65
N LEU A 286 26.73 49.28 0.47
CA LEU A 286 26.61 48.09 1.32
C LEU A 286 25.24 47.99 2.01
N PHE A 287 24.61 49.13 2.36
CA PHE A 287 23.24 49.14 2.85
C PHE A 287 22.22 48.85 1.75
N VAL A 288 22.43 49.39 0.54
CA VAL A 288 21.61 49.05 -0.64
C VAL A 288 21.65 47.53 -0.88
N GLU A 289 22.85 46.94 -0.88
CA GLU A 289 23.05 45.48 -0.98
C GLU A 289 22.34 44.73 0.16
N GLY A 290 22.36 45.29 1.38
CA GLY A 290 21.64 44.75 2.53
C GLY A 290 20.12 44.67 2.32
N VAL A 291 19.52 45.70 1.70
CA VAL A 291 18.10 45.73 1.34
C VAL A 291 17.80 44.71 0.24
N VAL A 292 18.60 44.67 -0.82
CA VAL A 292 18.42 43.77 -1.97
C VAL A 292 18.49 42.31 -1.53
N ALA A 293 19.55 41.91 -0.84
CA ALA A 293 19.73 40.55 -0.35
C ALA A 293 18.61 40.14 0.63
N GLY A 294 18.10 41.09 1.43
CA GLY A 294 16.96 40.85 2.30
C GLY A 294 15.66 40.61 1.54
N LEU A 295 15.40 41.37 0.47
CA LEU A 295 14.23 41.21 -0.40
C LEU A 295 14.27 39.90 -1.20
N GLU A 296 15.45 39.50 -1.69
CA GLU A 296 15.67 38.24 -2.43
C GLU A 296 15.45 36.98 -1.58
N ALA A 297 15.63 37.07 -0.25
CA ALA A 297 15.38 35.97 0.67
C ALA A 297 13.88 35.74 0.97
N LEU A 298 13.02 36.74 0.76
CA LEU A 298 11.60 36.66 1.09
C LEU A 298 10.79 35.67 0.21
N PRO A 299 10.92 35.61 -1.13
CA PRO A 299 10.15 34.68 -1.96
C PRO A 299 10.36 33.20 -1.59
N PRO A 300 11.59 32.66 -1.51
CA PRO A 300 11.80 31.27 -1.11
C PRO A 300 11.24 30.96 0.29
N TRP A 301 11.39 31.89 1.24
CA TRP A 301 10.86 31.74 2.60
C TRP A 301 9.33 31.70 2.63
N LEU A 302 8.64 32.65 1.98
CA LEU A 302 7.17 32.66 1.94
C LEU A 302 6.61 31.40 1.27
N ARG A 303 7.24 30.94 0.18
CA ARG A 303 6.88 29.67 -0.46
C ARG A 303 7.00 28.51 0.52
N ALA A 304 8.13 28.39 1.22
CA ALA A 304 8.33 27.32 2.18
C ALA A 304 7.28 27.33 3.30
N VAL A 305 6.94 28.51 3.85
CA VAL A 305 5.86 28.63 4.85
C VAL A 305 4.50 28.23 4.29
N GLN A 306 4.17 28.59 3.05
CA GLN A 306 2.93 28.18 2.40
C GLN A 306 2.86 26.66 2.23
N PHE A 307 3.93 26.03 1.72
CA PHE A 307 4.02 24.58 1.63
C PHE A 307 3.89 23.91 2.99
N GLY A 308 4.66 24.37 3.97
CA GLY A 308 4.60 23.89 5.35
C GLY A 308 3.19 23.97 5.93
N ALA A 309 2.44 25.05 5.67
CA ALA A 309 1.05 25.18 6.11
C ALA A 309 0.10 24.19 5.41
N THR A 310 0.27 23.91 4.12
CA THR A 310 -0.55 22.89 3.44
C THR A 310 -0.25 21.47 3.94
N SER A 311 1.02 21.18 4.20
CA SER A 311 1.49 19.90 4.74
C SER A 311 1.06 19.72 6.19
N GLN A 312 1.03 20.81 6.97
CA GLN A 312 0.46 20.81 8.30
C GLN A 312 -1.00 20.31 8.31
N VAL A 313 -1.84 20.78 7.38
CA VAL A 313 -3.25 20.34 7.30
C VAL A 313 -3.34 18.83 7.03
N ARG A 314 -2.49 18.31 6.13
CA ARG A 314 -2.45 16.86 5.83
C ARG A 314 -1.95 16.04 7.01
N ILE A 315 -0.92 16.51 7.71
CA ILE A 315 -0.40 15.86 8.92
C ILE A 315 -1.46 15.88 10.04
N ASP A 316 -2.13 17.01 10.24
CA ASP A 316 -3.21 17.16 11.23
C ASP A 316 -4.37 16.20 10.95
N SER A 317 -4.64 15.85 9.69
CA SER A 317 -5.66 14.84 9.36
C SER A 317 -5.30 13.41 9.80
N ILE A 318 -4.06 13.16 10.25
CA ILE A 318 -3.68 11.94 10.98
C ILE A 318 -3.68 12.23 12.48
N LEU A 319 -2.97 13.28 12.91
CA LEU A 319 -2.76 13.57 14.33
C LEU A 319 -4.05 13.90 15.10
N LYS A 320 -5.08 14.39 14.41
CA LYS A 320 -6.38 14.75 14.97
C LYS A 320 -7.48 13.75 14.63
N LEU A 321 -7.14 12.59 14.05
CA LEU A 321 -8.11 11.50 13.99
C LEU A 321 -8.58 11.22 15.41
N PRO A 322 -9.89 11.02 15.64
CA PRO A 322 -10.39 10.68 16.96
C PRO A 322 -9.67 9.42 17.45
N ASP A 323 -9.31 9.42 18.73
CA ASP A 323 -8.79 8.24 19.41
C ASP A 323 -9.80 7.09 19.31
N ARG A 324 -9.27 5.86 19.46
CA ARG A 324 -10.03 4.65 19.70
C ARG A 324 -11.19 4.98 20.65
N ILE A 325 -12.43 4.61 20.28
CA ILE A 325 -13.59 4.86 21.14
C ILE A 325 -13.35 4.07 22.43
N GLU A 326 -12.93 4.77 23.49
CA GLU A 326 -12.82 4.19 24.82
C GLU A 326 -14.19 3.63 25.18
N ALA A 327 -14.22 2.37 25.63
CA ALA A 327 -15.41 1.83 26.29
C ALA A 327 -15.80 2.81 27.40
N VAL A 328 -16.93 3.50 27.22
CA VAL A 328 -17.40 4.51 28.16
C VAL A 328 -17.78 3.79 29.45
N GLY A 329 -16.95 3.89 30.49
CA GLY A 329 -17.32 3.52 31.85
C GLY A 329 -16.28 2.74 32.64
N THR A 330 -16.41 2.80 33.97
CA THR A 330 -15.82 1.84 34.91
C THR A 330 -16.18 0.41 34.50
N PRO A 331 -15.32 -0.59 34.73
CA PRO A 331 -15.61 -1.99 34.45
C PRO A 331 -16.76 -2.46 35.36
N GLU A 332 -18.00 -2.22 34.94
CA GLU A 332 -19.14 -2.93 35.45
C GLU A 332 -19.02 -4.35 34.91
N VAL A 333 -18.64 -5.27 35.79
CA VAL A 333 -18.70 -6.70 35.49
C VAL A 333 -20.17 -7.04 35.26
N LEU A 334 -20.58 -7.08 34.00
CA LEU A 334 -21.92 -7.47 33.59
C LEU A 334 -22.02 -8.99 33.68
N GLY A 335 -22.08 -9.53 34.90
CA GLY A 335 -22.28 -10.96 35.20
C GLY A 335 -21.35 -11.91 34.43
N LEU A 336 -20.29 -12.41 35.07
CA LEU A 336 -19.31 -13.33 34.48
C LEU A 336 -19.96 -14.51 33.74
N ARG A 337 -20.04 -14.41 32.40
CA ARG A 337 -20.42 -15.48 31.48
C ARG A 337 -19.18 -15.81 30.64
N PRO A 338 -18.52 -16.95 30.90
CA PRO A 338 -17.31 -17.33 30.16
C PRO A 338 -17.58 -17.49 28.66
N GLY A 339 -16.76 -16.87 27.81
CA GLY A 339 -16.88 -16.90 26.35
C GLY A 339 -17.22 -15.55 25.74
N ILE A 340 -17.75 -15.56 24.51
CA ILE A 340 -18.04 -14.35 23.72
C ILE A 340 -19.55 -14.11 23.73
N GLU A 341 -19.99 -12.91 24.09
CA GLU A 341 -21.40 -12.50 24.08
C GLU A 341 -21.59 -11.28 23.16
N LEU A 342 -22.50 -11.42 22.20
CA LEU A 342 -22.99 -10.29 21.41
C LEU A 342 -24.24 -9.78 22.12
N ASP A 343 -24.24 -8.52 22.53
CA ASP A 343 -25.31 -7.88 23.31
C ASP A 343 -25.95 -6.77 22.47
N ASP A 344 -27.15 -7.06 21.94
CA ASP A 344 -27.93 -6.18 21.05
C ASP A 344 -27.12 -5.56 19.90
N LEU A 345 -26.23 -6.37 19.32
CA LEU A 345 -25.20 -5.93 18.39
C LEU A 345 -25.81 -5.58 17.03
N SER A 346 -25.60 -4.34 16.59
CA SER A 346 -25.88 -3.94 15.21
C SER A 346 -24.62 -3.43 14.52
N ALA A 347 -24.31 -4.02 13.37
CA ALA A 347 -23.10 -3.74 12.59
C ALA A 347 -23.43 -3.58 11.10
N HIS A 348 -22.75 -2.70 10.38
CA HIS A 348 -22.79 -2.66 8.91
C HIS A 348 -21.39 -2.73 8.35
N PHE A 349 -21.15 -3.69 7.46
CA PHE A 349 -19.86 -3.95 6.85
C PHE A 349 -19.82 -3.42 5.41
N GLU A 350 -18.63 -3.12 4.90
CA GLU A 350 -18.45 -2.60 3.53
C GLU A 350 -18.83 -3.62 2.45
N SER A 351 -18.71 -4.91 2.77
CA SER A 351 -19.22 -6.03 1.96
C SER A 351 -20.73 -5.95 1.69
N GLY A 352 -21.46 -5.09 2.40
CA GLY A 352 -22.92 -4.98 2.35
C GLY A 352 -23.63 -5.85 3.38
N GLN A 353 -22.90 -6.75 4.07
CA GLN A 353 -23.41 -7.54 5.19
C GLN A 353 -23.85 -6.62 6.34
N ARG A 354 -24.99 -6.93 6.95
CA ARG A 354 -25.53 -6.21 8.10
C ARG A 354 -25.79 -7.16 9.24
N LEU A 355 -25.73 -6.65 10.47
CA LEU A 355 -26.19 -7.32 11.67
C LEU A 355 -27.18 -6.34 12.32
N GLU A 356 -28.36 -6.82 12.67
CA GLU A 356 -29.38 -6.00 13.33
C GLU A 356 -29.82 -6.65 14.65
N SER A 357 -29.52 -5.98 15.77
CA SER A 357 -29.96 -6.35 17.11
C SER A 357 -29.62 -7.81 17.51
N ILE A 358 -28.42 -8.28 17.14
CA ILE A 358 -27.98 -9.65 17.39
C ILE A 358 -27.61 -9.83 18.85
N SER A 359 -28.32 -10.73 19.53
CA SER A 359 -28.01 -11.16 20.89
C SER A 359 -27.71 -12.66 20.92
N MET A 360 -26.47 -13.04 21.19
CA MET A 360 -26.06 -14.45 21.22
C MET A 360 -24.87 -14.69 22.13
N HIS A 361 -24.70 -15.93 22.58
CA HIS A 361 -23.58 -16.34 23.41
C HIS A 361 -22.84 -17.52 22.78
N ILE A 362 -21.53 -17.37 22.62
CA ILE A 362 -20.59 -18.40 22.17
C ILE A 362 -19.87 -18.90 23.43
N PRO A 363 -20.09 -20.15 23.84
CA PRO A 363 -19.52 -20.68 25.08
C PRO A 363 -18.01 -20.88 24.97
N SER A 364 -17.31 -20.70 26.09
CA SER A 364 -15.90 -21.05 26.22
C SER A 364 -15.65 -22.55 25.99
N GLY A 365 -14.45 -22.90 25.54
CA GLY A 365 -13.95 -24.25 25.33
C GLY A 365 -14.31 -24.85 23.96
N ARG A 366 -14.78 -24.02 23.02
CA ARG A 366 -15.24 -24.47 21.70
C ARG A 366 -14.34 -23.93 20.58
N LEU A 367 -14.08 -24.79 19.60
CA LEU A 367 -13.56 -24.42 18.30
C LEU A 367 -14.74 -24.13 17.36
N VAL A 368 -14.96 -22.86 17.03
CA VAL A 368 -16.12 -22.41 16.27
C VAL A 368 -15.72 -22.00 14.85
N GLY A 369 -16.33 -22.61 13.83
CA GLY A 369 -16.15 -22.21 12.45
C GLY A 369 -17.02 -21.01 12.08
N VAL A 370 -16.45 -19.96 11.52
CA VAL A 370 -17.20 -18.80 11.00
C VAL A 370 -17.42 -18.97 9.50
N VAL A 371 -18.69 -18.98 9.09
CA VAL A 371 -19.11 -19.11 7.69
C VAL A 371 -19.90 -17.86 7.30
N THR A 372 -19.59 -17.34 6.12
CA THR A 372 -20.27 -16.19 5.51
C THR A 372 -20.84 -16.56 4.14
N PRO A 373 -21.81 -15.78 3.61
CA PRO A 373 -22.32 -15.97 2.27
C PRO A 373 -21.22 -15.70 1.23
N VAL A 374 -21.44 -16.16 -0.02
CA VAL A 374 -20.48 -15.93 -1.11
C VAL A 374 -20.28 -14.43 -1.32
N GLY A 375 -19.01 -13.99 -1.40
CA GLY A 375 -18.65 -12.58 -1.60
C GLY A 375 -18.51 -11.76 -0.31
N THR A 376 -18.84 -12.31 0.86
CA THR A 376 -18.62 -11.68 2.17
C THR A 376 -17.43 -12.33 2.87
N GLN A 377 -16.55 -11.52 3.46
CA GLN A 377 -15.39 -12.03 4.21
C GLN A 377 -15.68 -12.10 5.72
N PRO A 378 -15.27 -13.20 6.41
CA PRO A 378 -15.37 -13.30 7.86
C PRO A 378 -14.54 -12.24 8.62
N ASP A 379 -13.49 -11.71 7.98
CA ASP A 379 -12.49 -10.84 8.59
C ASP A 379 -13.08 -9.58 9.24
N ASP A 380 -14.09 -8.96 8.63
CA ASP A 380 -14.73 -7.76 9.19
C ASP A 380 -15.47 -8.06 10.50
N PHE A 381 -16.15 -9.21 10.56
CA PHE A 381 -16.85 -9.67 11.76
C PHE A 381 -15.87 -10.11 12.85
N MET A 382 -14.79 -10.79 12.47
CA MET A 382 -13.73 -11.17 13.42
C MET A 382 -13.01 -9.95 13.99
N ALA A 383 -12.71 -8.95 13.17
CA ALA A 383 -12.16 -7.68 13.66
C ALA A 383 -13.11 -7.01 14.65
N LEU A 384 -14.41 -6.98 14.38
CA LEU A 384 -15.40 -6.46 15.34
C LEU A 384 -15.37 -7.22 16.68
N ILE A 385 -15.24 -8.56 16.65
CA ILE A 385 -15.11 -9.38 17.87
C ILE A 385 -13.79 -9.08 18.60
N ALA A 386 -12.70 -8.84 17.88
CA ALA A 386 -11.40 -8.50 18.45
C ALA A 386 -11.42 -7.17 19.24
N GLY A 387 -12.44 -6.34 19.05
CA GLY A 387 -12.41 -4.93 19.46
C GLY A 387 -11.63 -4.05 18.49
N ASP A 388 -11.36 -4.59 17.29
CA ASP A 388 -10.87 -4.04 16.01
C ASP A 388 -11.69 -2.90 15.39
N GLY A 389 -12.91 -2.71 15.87
CA GLY A 389 -13.88 -1.80 15.30
C GLY A 389 -15.05 -1.50 16.24
N ASN A 390 -15.89 -0.53 15.83
CA ASN A 390 -17.05 -0.12 16.60
C ASN A 390 -18.35 -0.56 15.93
N PRO A 391 -19.26 -1.21 16.67
CA PRO A 391 -20.60 -1.43 16.17
C PRO A 391 -21.38 -0.12 16.11
N GLN A 392 -22.43 -0.08 15.28
CA GLN A 392 -23.36 1.05 15.22
C GLN A 392 -24.19 1.15 16.50
N SER A 393 -24.55 0.00 17.09
CA SER A 393 -25.19 -0.09 18.41
C SER A 393 -24.90 -1.46 19.05
N GLY A 394 -25.15 -1.59 20.36
CA GLY A 394 -24.79 -2.79 21.12
C GLY A 394 -23.29 -2.88 21.40
N ARG A 395 -22.83 -4.09 21.76
CA ARG A 395 -21.43 -4.36 22.12
C ARG A 395 -21.07 -5.84 22.01
N VAL A 396 -19.76 -6.10 21.95
CA VAL A 396 -19.19 -7.44 22.09
C VAL A 396 -18.56 -7.53 23.47
N LEU A 397 -18.93 -8.57 24.23
CA LEU A 397 -18.41 -8.86 25.55
C LEU A 397 -17.56 -10.15 25.48
N ILE A 398 -16.44 -10.16 26.19
CA ILE A 398 -15.57 -11.32 26.39
C ILE A 398 -15.44 -11.49 27.89
N ASP A 399 -15.93 -12.63 28.40
CA ASP A 399 -16.03 -12.93 29.82
C ASP A 399 -16.74 -11.83 30.63
N GLY A 400 -17.73 -11.18 30.02
CA GLY A 400 -18.52 -10.09 30.61
C GLY A 400 -17.87 -8.70 30.53
N PHE A 401 -16.72 -8.55 29.87
CA PHE A 401 -16.07 -7.26 29.64
C PHE A 401 -16.14 -6.84 28.17
N ASP A 402 -16.34 -5.55 27.89
CA ASP A 402 -16.35 -5.04 26.51
C ASP A 402 -15.01 -5.32 25.82
N ALA A 403 -15.06 -5.93 24.63
CA ALA A 403 -13.88 -6.36 23.86
C ALA A 403 -12.92 -5.19 23.53
N ARG A 404 -13.42 -3.96 23.51
CA ARG A 404 -12.61 -2.75 23.24
C ARG A 404 -11.78 -2.28 24.44
N MET A 405 -12.00 -2.84 25.64
CA MET A 405 -11.21 -2.49 26.81
C MET A 405 -9.76 -2.94 26.63
N PRO A 406 -8.74 -2.10 26.91
CA PRO A 406 -7.33 -2.43 26.63
C PRO A 406 -6.87 -3.78 27.21
N ARG A 407 -7.25 -4.09 28.46
CA ARG A 407 -6.86 -5.35 29.12
C ARG A 407 -7.47 -6.59 28.46
N VAL A 408 -8.66 -6.45 27.87
CA VAL A 408 -9.40 -7.55 27.22
C VAL A 408 -8.90 -7.72 25.79
N ASN A 409 -8.80 -6.63 25.03
CA ASN A 409 -8.27 -6.67 23.66
C ASN A 409 -6.87 -7.30 23.60
N HIS A 410 -5.98 -7.04 24.57
CA HIS A 410 -4.66 -7.70 24.62
C HIS A 410 -4.72 -9.23 24.83
N SER A 411 -5.83 -9.77 25.34
CA SER A 411 -6.05 -11.22 25.50
C SER A 411 -6.72 -11.88 24.29
N VAL A 412 -7.18 -11.06 23.32
CA VAL A 412 -7.77 -11.50 22.06
C VAL A 412 -6.76 -11.30 20.95
N VAL A 413 -6.47 -12.34 20.19
CA VAL A 413 -5.52 -12.26 19.08
C VAL A 413 -6.23 -12.60 17.79
N TYR A 414 -6.08 -11.72 16.80
CA TYR A 414 -6.68 -11.88 15.48
C TYR A 414 -5.61 -12.09 14.40
N VAL A 415 -5.79 -13.14 13.60
CA VAL A 415 -4.92 -13.48 12.46
C VAL A 415 -5.73 -13.29 11.17
N PRO A 416 -5.54 -12.19 10.42
CA PRO A 416 -6.31 -11.91 9.21
C PRO A 416 -5.92 -12.80 8.03
N ALA A 417 -6.81 -12.97 7.05
CA ALA A 417 -6.57 -13.82 5.87
C ALA A 417 -5.39 -13.35 5.02
N THR A 418 -5.09 -12.06 4.98
CA THR A 418 -3.99 -11.52 4.18
C THR A 418 -2.62 -12.00 4.65
N GLY A 419 -2.50 -12.43 5.90
CA GLY A 419 -1.24 -12.71 6.59
C GLY A 419 -0.44 -11.44 6.84
N ALA A 420 0.14 -11.30 8.03
CA ALA A 420 1.13 -10.25 8.29
C ALA A 420 2.52 -10.78 7.90
N GLY A 421 3.27 -10.00 7.12
CA GLY A 421 4.65 -10.33 6.74
C GLY A 421 5.60 -9.27 7.23
N PHE A 422 6.43 -9.58 8.22
CA PHE A 422 7.52 -8.72 8.67
C PHE A 422 8.85 -9.15 8.05
N SER A 423 9.76 -8.19 7.88
CA SER A 423 11.05 -8.43 7.25
C SER A 423 12.07 -9.12 8.14
N ASP A 424 11.85 -9.06 9.45
CA ASP A 424 12.69 -9.67 10.47
C ASP A 424 12.66 -11.20 10.40
N ALA A 425 13.60 -11.84 11.09
CA ALA A 425 13.70 -13.29 11.10
C ALA A 425 12.47 -13.91 11.79
N PRO A 426 12.07 -15.16 11.45
CA PRO A 426 10.96 -15.84 12.11
C PRO A 426 11.08 -15.86 13.64
N ILE A 427 12.28 -16.04 14.18
CA ILE A 427 12.51 -16.03 15.64
C ILE A 427 12.23 -14.68 16.28
N ASP A 428 12.61 -13.58 15.61
CA ASP A 428 12.47 -12.22 16.15
C ASP A 428 10.99 -11.85 16.27
N GLN A 429 10.17 -12.31 15.32
CA GLN A 429 8.72 -12.10 15.34
C GLN A 429 8.05 -12.86 16.48
N LEU A 430 8.53 -14.06 16.82
CA LEU A 430 8.04 -14.82 17.97
C LEU A 430 8.49 -14.18 19.29
N LEU A 431 9.76 -13.76 19.38
CA LEU A 431 10.32 -13.05 20.55
C LEU A 431 9.66 -11.70 20.80
N ALA A 432 9.11 -11.06 19.77
CA ALA A 432 8.39 -9.80 19.89
C ALA A 432 7.10 -9.93 20.72
N VAL A 433 6.49 -11.11 20.75
CA VAL A 433 5.26 -11.37 21.54
C VAL A 433 5.52 -12.14 22.83
N ASP A 434 6.56 -12.99 22.86
CA ASP A 434 7.02 -13.68 24.06
C ASP A 434 8.57 -13.72 24.10
N PRO A 435 9.21 -12.83 24.88
CA PRO A 435 10.66 -12.74 24.99
C PRO A 435 11.35 -13.99 25.56
N ASP A 436 10.59 -14.90 26.19
CA ASP A 436 11.13 -16.11 26.80
C ASP A 436 11.18 -17.30 25.83
N ILE A 437 10.75 -17.12 24.56
CA ILE A 437 10.76 -18.18 23.55
C ILE A 437 12.20 -18.62 23.24
N THR A 438 12.45 -19.92 23.46
CA THR A 438 13.69 -20.57 23.04
C THR A 438 13.60 -21.01 21.58
N LEU A 439 14.75 -21.29 20.95
CA LEU A 439 14.78 -21.81 19.58
C LEU A 439 14.03 -23.14 19.42
N ASP A 440 14.07 -24.00 20.44
CA ASP A 440 13.35 -25.28 20.40
C ASP A 440 11.84 -25.07 20.52
N THR A 441 11.38 -24.15 21.38
CA THR A 441 9.97 -23.74 21.45
C THR A 441 9.49 -23.10 20.15
N ALA A 442 10.32 -22.26 19.52
CA ALA A 442 10.02 -21.68 18.21
C ALA A 442 9.85 -22.77 17.13
N VAL A 443 10.71 -23.79 17.13
CA VAL A 443 10.60 -24.94 16.24
C VAL A 443 9.30 -25.72 16.47
N GLU A 444 8.88 -25.90 17.72
CA GLU A 444 7.62 -26.57 18.06
C GLU A 444 6.41 -25.79 17.57
N LEU A 445 6.36 -24.47 17.81
CA LEU A 445 5.29 -23.59 17.34
C LEU A 445 5.19 -23.58 15.80
N LEU A 446 6.31 -23.47 15.11
CA LEU A 446 6.34 -23.49 13.64
C LEU A 446 5.93 -24.86 13.08
N ARG A 447 6.29 -25.95 13.74
CA ARG A 447 5.85 -27.29 13.35
C ARG A 447 4.35 -27.47 13.54
N ALA A 448 3.79 -26.93 14.63
CA ALA A 448 2.38 -27.02 14.95
C ALA A 448 1.47 -26.37 13.88
N VAL A 449 1.96 -25.33 13.21
CA VAL A 449 1.24 -24.67 12.10
C VAL A 449 1.63 -25.21 10.71
N GLY A 450 2.45 -26.27 10.62
CA GLY A 450 2.82 -26.89 9.34
C GLY A 450 3.96 -26.20 8.57
N LEU A 451 4.77 -25.34 9.20
CA LEU A 451 5.93 -24.68 8.58
C LEU A 451 7.20 -25.56 8.60
N HIS A 452 7.08 -26.78 8.08
CA HIS A 452 8.17 -27.77 8.11
C HIS A 452 9.44 -27.30 7.39
N ARG A 453 9.31 -26.53 6.31
CA ARG A 453 10.45 -25.98 5.54
C ARG A 453 11.35 -25.10 6.42
N LEU A 454 10.75 -24.18 7.18
CA LEU A 454 11.50 -23.28 8.07
C LEU A 454 12.13 -24.01 9.26
N VAL A 455 11.51 -25.10 9.70
CA VAL A 455 12.03 -25.93 10.79
C VAL A 455 13.19 -26.83 10.33
N HIS A 456 13.21 -27.24 9.06
CA HIS A 456 14.21 -28.18 8.55
C HIS A 456 15.62 -27.57 8.45
N ASP A 457 15.72 -26.28 8.10
CA ASP A 457 16.99 -25.53 8.18
C ASP A 457 16.88 -24.45 9.26
N ARG A 458 17.45 -24.71 10.44
CA ARG A 458 17.45 -23.77 11.57
C ARG A 458 18.07 -22.41 11.22
N ARG A 459 18.89 -22.29 10.16
CA ARG A 459 19.43 -21.00 9.72
C ARG A 459 18.33 -20.08 9.20
N MET A 460 17.32 -20.63 8.53
CA MET A 460 16.17 -19.85 8.04
C MET A 460 15.35 -19.20 9.18
N LEU A 461 15.49 -19.68 10.42
CA LEU A 461 14.83 -19.08 11.59
C LEU A 461 15.52 -17.79 12.06
N LEU A 462 16.80 -17.63 11.75
CA LEU A 462 17.65 -16.52 12.20
C LEU A 462 17.91 -15.50 11.08
N GLU A 463 17.54 -15.81 9.84
CA GLU A 463 17.75 -14.95 8.69
C GLU A 463 16.51 -14.08 8.40
N PRO A 464 16.70 -12.79 8.05
CA PRO A 464 15.61 -11.91 7.65
C PRO A 464 14.88 -12.42 6.40
N LEU A 465 13.54 -12.34 6.41
CA LEU A 465 12.68 -12.82 5.32
C LEU A 465 12.57 -11.87 4.11
N GLY A 466 13.27 -10.72 4.15
CA GLY A 466 13.23 -9.67 3.13
C GLY A 466 12.02 -8.75 3.25
N TYR A 467 11.94 -7.69 2.41
CA TYR A 467 10.88 -6.68 2.49
C TYR A 467 9.48 -7.32 2.43
N GLY A 468 8.67 -7.19 3.49
CA GLY A 468 7.34 -7.80 3.56
C GLY A 468 7.31 -9.34 3.52
N ALA A 469 8.39 -10.00 3.95
CA ALA A 469 8.54 -11.46 3.92
C ALA A 469 8.35 -12.08 2.52
N THR A 470 8.96 -11.48 1.49
CA THR A 470 8.91 -11.97 0.10
C THR A 470 9.48 -13.37 -0.10
N GLN A 471 10.30 -13.87 0.83
CA GLN A 471 10.85 -15.23 0.77
C GLN A 471 9.84 -16.33 1.16
N LEU A 472 8.68 -15.95 1.68
CA LEU A 472 7.60 -16.85 2.04
C LEU A 472 6.46 -16.77 1.01
N SER A 473 5.84 -17.91 0.73
CA SER A 473 4.55 -17.91 0.02
C SER A 473 3.46 -17.24 0.86
N VAL A 474 2.34 -16.85 0.23
CA VAL A 474 1.19 -16.24 0.95
C VAL A 474 0.74 -17.15 2.10
N GLY A 475 0.53 -18.45 1.82
CA GLY A 475 0.15 -19.43 2.83
C GLY A 475 1.21 -19.66 3.92
N GLU A 476 2.51 -19.55 3.59
CA GLU A 476 3.57 -19.58 4.61
C GLU A 476 3.54 -18.35 5.53
N ARG A 477 3.28 -17.15 5.00
CA ARG A 477 3.11 -15.94 5.82
C ARG A 477 1.90 -16.02 6.73
N GLN A 478 0.77 -16.51 6.22
CA GLN A 478 -0.44 -16.76 7.02
C GLN A 478 -0.16 -17.72 8.19
N ARG A 479 0.53 -18.84 7.93
CA ARG A 479 0.92 -19.80 8.97
C ARG A 479 1.92 -19.21 9.97
N LEU A 480 2.86 -18.38 9.53
CA LEU A 480 3.81 -17.72 10.44
C LEU A 480 3.06 -16.74 11.36
N ALA A 481 2.12 -15.97 10.83
CA ALA A 481 1.25 -15.12 11.65
C ALA A 481 0.44 -15.93 12.67
N LEU A 482 -0.06 -17.12 12.29
CA LEU A 482 -0.71 -18.04 13.23
C LEU A 482 0.27 -18.53 14.32
N ALA A 483 1.52 -18.86 13.99
CA ALA A 483 2.52 -19.26 14.99
C ALA A 483 2.84 -18.12 15.97
N VAL A 484 2.96 -16.88 15.48
CA VAL A 484 3.12 -15.68 16.32
C VAL A 484 1.90 -15.46 17.21
N ALA A 485 0.69 -15.72 16.70
CA ALA A 485 -0.51 -15.64 17.51
C ALA A 485 -0.59 -16.73 18.60
N LEU A 486 -0.07 -17.93 18.35
CA LEU A 486 0.01 -18.98 19.37
C LEU A 486 1.08 -18.67 20.42
N ALA A 487 2.21 -18.07 20.01
CA ALA A 487 3.29 -17.64 20.90
C ALA A 487 2.83 -16.65 21.97
N SER A 488 1.88 -15.76 21.66
CA SER A 488 1.35 -14.77 22.61
C SER A 488 0.40 -15.35 23.67
N LYS A 489 0.05 -16.65 23.58
CA LYS A 489 -0.80 -17.38 24.55
C LYS A 489 -2.16 -16.68 24.79
N PRO A 490 -2.99 -16.47 23.75
CA PRO A 490 -4.25 -15.76 23.87
C PRO A 490 -5.30 -16.54 24.66
N SER A 491 -6.22 -15.82 25.30
CA SER A 491 -7.46 -16.40 25.85
C SER A 491 -8.48 -16.66 24.74
N VAL A 492 -8.56 -15.75 23.76
CA VAL A 492 -9.41 -15.87 22.58
C VAL A 492 -8.57 -15.74 21.31
N LEU A 493 -8.64 -16.73 20.43
CA LEU A 493 -7.94 -16.71 19.15
C LEU A 493 -8.94 -16.64 18.00
N LEU A 494 -8.82 -15.62 17.15
CA LEU A 494 -9.62 -15.42 15.95
C LEU A 494 -8.71 -15.63 14.74
N VAL A 495 -9.03 -16.60 13.90
CA VAL A 495 -8.25 -16.95 12.72
C VAL A 495 -9.12 -16.76 11.48
N GLY A 496 -8.73 -15.85 10.60
CA GLY A 496 -9.38 -15.66 9.31
C GLY A 496 -9.31 -16.91 8.42
N PRO A 497 -9.95 -16.90 7.25
CA PRO A 497 -9.98 -18.03 6.33
C PRO A 497 -8.63 -18.24 5.61
N LEU A 498 -7.66 -18.83 6.32
CA LEU A 498 -6.33 -19.13 5.80
C LEU A 498 -6.38 -20.17 4.67
N ASP A 499 -5.44 -20.10 3.73
CA ASP A 499 -5.41 -21.01 2.58
C ASP A 499 -5.12 -22.45 3.00
N VAL A 500 -4.39 -22.66 4.10
CA VAL A 500 -4.15 -24.00 4.65
C VAL A 500 -5.43 -24.73 5.08
N PHE A 501 -6.52 -24.00 5.35
CA PHE A 501 -7.82 -24.58 5.70
C PHE A 501 -8.66 -24.99 4.48
N ALA A 502 -8.17 -24.76 3.25
CA ALA A 502 -8.81 -25.25 2.05
C ALA A 502 -8.52 -26.73 1.78
N ASP A 503 -7.39 -27.25 2.26
CA ASP A 503 -7.00 -28.66 2.14
C ASP A 503 -7.26 -29.39 3.47
N PRO A 504 -8.19 -30.37 3.52
CA PRO A 504 -8.51 -31.11 4.74
C PRO A 504 -7.30 -31.83 5.36
N ASP A 505 -6.38 -32.35 4.55
CA ASP A 505 -5.23 -33.11 5.04
C ASP A 505 -4.20 -32.18 5.73
N ALA A 506 -4.07 -30.95 5.24
CA ALA A 506 -3.24 -29.91 5.85
C ALA A 506 -3.93 -29.20 7.03
N ALA A 507 -5.26 -29.05 6.98
CA ALA A 507 -6.05 -28.36 8.00
C ALA A 507 -6.19 -29.17 9.29
N ARG A 508 -6.45 -30.49 9.18
CA ARG A 508 -6.73 -31.38 10.32
C ARG A 508 -5.67 -31.31 11.42
N PRO A 509 -4.35 -31.47 11.14
CA PRO A 509 -3.33 -31.41 12.19
C PRO A 509 -3.31 -30.06 12.93
N ILE A 510 -3.53 -28.96 12.22
CA ILE A 510 -3.55 -27.61 12.79
C ILE A 510 -4.79 -27.44 13.67
N ILE A 511 -5.96 -27.86 13.17
CA ILE A 511 -7.23 -27.80 13.91
C ILE A 511 -7.18 -28.66 15.18
N ASP A 512 -6.63 -29.87 15.10
CA ASP A 512 -6.43 -30.75 16.26
C ASP A 512 -5.45 -30.14 17.28
N HIS A 513 -4.43 -29.44 16.80
CA HIS A 513 -3.52 -28.70 17.67
C HIS A 513 -4.23 -27.53 18.37
N LEU A 514 -4.99 -26.71 17.63
CA LEU A 514 -5.77 -25.61 18.20
C LEU A 514 -6.76 -26.10 19.27
N ARG A 515 -7.36 -27.27 19.06
CA ARG A 515 -8.26 -27.95 20.00
C ARG A 515 -7.57 -28.42 21.28
N THR A 516 -6.30 -28.83 21.22
CA THR A 516 -5.55 -29.30 22.39
C THR A 516 -4.78 -28.18 23.11
N THR A 517 -4.76 -26.97 22.54
CA THR A 517 -4.15 -25.80 23.17
C THR A 517 -5.01 -25.31 24.33
N SER A 518 -4.40 -24.69 25.34
CA SER A 518 -5.11 -24.11 26.50
C SER A 518 -5.86 -22.79 26.19
N ILE A 519 -6.19 -22.54 24.93
CA ILE A 519 -6.92 -21.34 24.52
C ILE A 519 -8.40 -21.57 24.85
N GLU A 520 -9.05 -20.59 25.48
CA GLU A 520 -10.42 -20.76 25.95
C GLU A 520 -11.40 -20.78 24.79
N THR A 521 -11.30 -19.87 23.82
CA THR A 521 -12.21 -19.86 22.66
C THR A 521 -11.44 -19.63 21.37
N VAL A 522 -11.73 -20.44 20.33
CA VAL A 522 -11.07 -20.31 19.02
C VAL A 522 -12.14 -20.16 17.94
N LEU A 523 -12.08 -19.08 17.17
CA LEU A 523 -12.92 -18.89 15.97
C LEU A 523 -12.04 -19.04 14.72
N VAL A 524 -12.48 -19.82 13.74
CA VAL A 524 -11.74 -20.08 12.50
C VAL A 524 -12.61 -19.81 11.27
N GLY A 525 -12.11 -19.07 10.28
CA GLY A 525 -12.83 -18.79 9.04
C GLY A 525 -12.90 -20.02 8.15
N VAL A 526 -14.11 -20.45 7.77
CA VAL A 526 -14.33 -21.73 7.08
C VAL A 526 -14.73 -21.52 5.62
N ARG A 527 -13.92 -22.06 4.71
CA ARG A 527 -14.14 -22.00 3.24
C ARG A 527 -14.71 -23.29 2.66
N THR A 528 -14.39 -24.44 3.25
CA THR A 528 -14.72 -25.78 2.73
C THR A 528 -15.64 -26.53 3.68
N SER A 529 -16.45 -27.45 3.12
CA SER A 529 -17.38 -28.25 3.91
C SER A 529 -16.63 -29.17 4.87
N ASP A 530 -15.51 -29.73 4.41
CA ASP A 530 -14.66 -30.63 5.20
C ASP A 530 -14.07 -29.92 6.43
N THR A 531 -13.66 -28.66 6.29
CA THR A 531 -13.19 -27.87 7.43
C THR A 531 -14.33 -27.49 8.37
N ALA A 532 -15.55 -27.33 7.85
CA ALA A 532 -16.74 -27.11 8.67
C ALA A 532 -17.14 -28.36 9.48
N GLU A 533 -16.80 -29.56 9.01
CA GLU A 533 -17.10 -30.83 9.70
C GLU A 533 -16.19 -31.09 10.90
N VAL A 534 -14.97 -30.55 10.90
CA VAL A 534 -13.97 -30.79 11.96
C VAL A 534 -14.00 -29.76 13.10
N VAL A 535 -14.78 -28.69 12.98
CA VAL A 535 -15.04 -27.73 14.08
C VAL A 535 -16.17 -28.23 14.99
N ASP A 536 -16.25 -27.72 16.23
CA ASP A 536 -17.29 -28.14 17.18
C ASP A 536 -18.66 -27.59 16.82
N ASP A 537 -18.69 -26.29 16.52
CA ASP A 537 -19.88 -25.54 16.18
C ASP A 537 -19.56 -24.60 15.02
N VAL A 538 -20.58 -24.17 14.31
CA VAL A 538 -20.50 -23.22 13.20
C VAL A 538 -21.35 -22.00 13.54
N LEU A 539 -20.78 -20.82 13.32
CA LEU A 539 -21.44 -19.54 13.33
C LEU A 539 -21.61 -19.08 11.88
N PHE A 540 -22.85 -19.06 11.41
CA PHE A 540 -23.20 -18.67 10.04
C PHE A 540 -23.86 -17.29 10.03
N LEU A 541 -23.24 -16.36 9.32
CA LEU A 541 -23.80 -15.02 9.07
C LEU A 541 -24.62 -15.06 7.78
N ASP A 542 -25.86 -14.58 7.80
CA ASP A 542 -26.71 -14.52 6.62
C ASP A 542 -27.70 -13.36 6.70
N GLY A 543 -27.58 -12.40 5.79
CA GLY A 543 -28.47 -11.24 5.73
C GLY A 543 -28.32 -10.33 6.95
N ASP A 544 -29.31 -10.31 7.83
CA ASP A 544 -29.35 -9.57 9.10
C ASP A 544 -29.23 -10.50 10.32
N SER A 545 -29.11 -11.82 10.08
CA SER A 545 -29.28 -12.87 11.06
C SER A 545 -27.99 -13.66 11.30
N VAL A 546 -27.87 -14.26 12.49
CA VAL A 546 -26.74 -15.14 12.86
C VAL A 546 -27.28 -16.47 13.37
N TYR A 547 -26.78 -17.56 12.80
CA TYR A 547 -27.13 -18.93 13.19
C TYR A 547 -25.94 -19.61 13.87
N PHE A 548 -26.21 -20.40 14.92
CA PHE A 548 -25.19 -21.10 15.69
C PHE A 548 -25.59 -22.55 15.95
N GLY A 549 -24.69 -23.50 15.67
CA GLY A 549 -24.89 -24.91 15.96
C GLY A 549 -23.91 -25.79 15.16
N THR A 550 -24.04 -27.12 15.26
CA THR A 550 -23.14 -28.03 14.54
C THR A 550 -23.32 -27.92 13.02
N HIS A 551 -22.27 -28.23 12.25
CA HIS A 551 -22.33 -28.22 10.78
C HIS A 551 -23.53 -29.01 10.23
N HIS A 552 -23.72 -30.23 10.74
CA HIS A 552 -24.81 -31.10 10.35
C HIS A 552 -26.19 -30.51 10.75
N GLY A 553 -26.31 -30.00 11.99
CA GLY A 553 -27.55 -29.38 12.46
C GLY A 553 -27.96 -28.17 11.62
N LEU A 554 -27.00 -27.34 11.19
CA LEU A 554 -27.28 -26.20 10.31
C LEU A 554 -27.64 -26.62 8.88
N LEU A 555 -27.04 -27.70 8.34
CA LEU A 555 -27.40 -28.23 7.02
C LEU A 555 -28.87 -28.70 6.96
N GLU A 556 -29.40 -29.21 8.07
CA GLU A 556 -30.79 -29.66 8.18
C GLU A 556 -31.76 -28.53 8.50
N SER A 557 -31.38 -27.64 9.43
CA SER A 557 -32.30 -26.63 9.99
C SER A 557 -32.30 -25.28 9.28
N VAL A 558 -31.22 -24.93 8.55
CA VAL A 558 -31.06 -23.61 7.91
C VAL A 558 -30.96 -23.78 6.38
N PRO A 559 -32.04 -23.52 5.62
CA PRO A 559 -32.06 -23.70 4.17
C PRO A 559 -31.00 -22.91 3.42
N THR A 560 -30.69 -21.67 3.86
CA THR A 560 -29.68 -20.80 3.22
C THR A 560 -28.27 -21.32 3.42
N TYR A 561 -27.97 -21.90 4.59
CA TYR A 561 -26.70 -22.57 4.85
C TYR A 561 -26.53 -23.84 3.99
N SER A 562 -27.57 -24.67 3.89
CA SER A 562 -27.58 -25.83 2.99
C SER A 562 -27.39 -25.42 1.52
N HIS A 563 -28.06 -24.34 1.10
CA HIS A 563 -27.92 -23.80 -0.24
C HIS A 563 -26.50 -23.27 -0.53
N LEU A 564 -25.88 -22.58 0.42
CA LEU A 564 -24.50 -22.11 0.33
C LEU A 564 -23.54 -23.27 0.04
N TRP A 565 -23.62 -24.37 0.78
CA TRP A 565 -22.75 -25.52 0.57
C TRP A 565 -23.01 -26.23 -0.75
N LYS A 566 -24.29 -26.38 -1.16
CA LYS A 566 -24.64 -26.88 -2.49
C LYS A 566 -24.03 -26.01 -3.60
N GLN A 567 -24.07 -24.69 -3.44
CA GLN A 567 -23.46 -23.74 -4.37
C GLN A 567 -21.94 -23.87 -4.40
N ARG A 568 -21.26 -23.88 -3.23
CA ARG A 568 -19.81 -24.04 -3.12
C ARG A 568 -19.31 -25.37 -3.68
N LEU A 569 -20.00 -26.48 -3.39
CA LEU A 569 -19.68 -27.80 -3.94
C LEU A 569 -19.87 -27.84 -5.46
N SER A 570 -20.91 -27.18 -5.99
CA SER A 570 -21.10 -27.09 -7.45
C SER A 570 -19.99 -26.30 -8.16
N LEU A 571 -19.36 -25.34 -7.46
CA LEU A 571 -18.22 -24.56 -7.98
C LEU A 571 -16.90 -25.34 -7.89
N ALA A 572 -16.71 -26.11 -6.82
CA ALA A 572 -15.52 -26.95 -6.59
C ALA A 572 -15.49 -28.25 -7.42
N ALA A 573 -16.64 -28.70 -7.96
CA ALA A 573 -16.74 -29.93 -8.75
C ALA A 573 -16.05 -29.87 -10.13
N VAL A 574 -15.58 -28.70 -10.57
CA VAL A 574 -14.85 -28.54 -11.83
C VAL A 574 -13.36 -28.43 -11.54
N ASP A 575 -12.59 -29.47 -11.85
CA ASP A 575 -11.14 -29.42 -11.74
C ASP A 575 -10.53 -28.65 -12.92
N LEU A 576 -10.20 -27.37 -12.69
CA LEU A 576 -9.57 -26.51 -13.69
C LEU A 576 -8.06 -26.78 -13.85
N SER A 577 -7.43 -27.55 -12.97
CA SER A 577 -6.02 -27.92 -13.08
C SER A 577 -5.74 -28.75 -14.35
N VAL A 578 -6.77 -29.46 -14.83
CA VAL A 578 -6.72 -30.27 -16.04
C VAL A 578 -6.46 -29.42 -17.31
N LEU A 579 -6.73 -28.12 -17.25
CA LEU A 579 -6.42 -27.17 -18.31
C LEU A 579 -4.96 -26.66 -18.29
N GLY A 580 -4.16 -27.07 -17.30
CA GLY A 580 -2.76 -26.62 -17.15
C GLY A 580 -2.63 -25.15 -16.76
N ILE A 581 -3.67 -24.56 -16.17
CA ILE A 581 -3.72 -23.17 -15.75
C ILE A 581 -3.12 -23.03 -14.34
N ALA A 582 -2.47 -21.91 -14.03
CA ALA A 582 -1.90 -21.65 -12.71
C ALA A 582 -3.00 -21.50 -11.63
N GLU A 583 -2.74 -21.98 -10.41
CA GLU A 583 -3.71 -22.01 -9.30
C GLU A 583 -4.29 -20.63 -8.95
N ASP A 584 -3.52 -19.55 -9.15
CA ASP A 584 -3.95 -18.17 -8.88
C ASP A 584 -5.07 -17.72 -9.84
N ALA A 585 -5.10 -18.25 -11.06
CA ALA A 585 -6.16 -17.98 -12.04
C ALA A 585 -7.37 -18.91 -11.91
N HIS A 586 -7.29 -20.01 -11.14
CA HIS A 586 -8.42 -20.93 -10.97
C HIS A 586 -9.60 -20.23 -10.30
N ALA A 587 -9.36 -19.49 -9.22
CA ALA A 587 -10.42 -18.82 -8.47
C ALA A 587 -11.24 -17.84 -9.32
N GLU A 588 -10.59 -17.12 -10.23
CA GLU A 588 -11.24 -16.21 -11.18
C GLU A 588 -12.03 -17.00 -12.23
N LEU A 589 -11.43 -18.01 -12.85
CA LEU A 589 -12.08 -18.83 -13.88
C LEU A 589 -13.28 -19.63 -13.36
N HIS A 590 -13.26 -20.06 -12.09
CA HIS A 590 -14.41 -20.70 -11.45
C HIS A 590 -15.65 -19.80 -11.44
N THR A 591 -15.49 -18.47 -11.40
CA THR A 591 -16.62 -17.52 -11.45
C THR A 591 -17.23 -17.39 -12.84
N HIS A 592 -16.52 -17.82 -13.89
CA HIS A 592 -16.95 -17.76 -15.27
C HIS A 592 -17.57 -19.07 -15.80
N LEU A 593 -17.68 -20.11 -14.94
CA LEU A 593 -18.33 -21.36 -15.31
C LEU A 593 -19.85 -21.19 -15.41
N VAL A 594 -20.42 -21.52 -16.56
CA VAL A 594 -21.86 -21.52 -16.81
C VAL A 594 -22.42 -22.92 -16.64
N THR A 595 -23.57 -23.09 -15.98
CA THR A 595 -24.23 -24.41 -15.88
C THR A 595 -25.20 -24.61 -17.02
N GLU A 596 -25.08 -25.71 -17.75
CA GLU A 596 -26.00 -26.12 -18.81
C GLU A 596 -26.61 -27.49 -18.48
N ARG A 597 -27.84 -27.75 -18.93
CA ARG A 597 -28.55 -29.01 -18.69
C ARG A 597 -29.04 -29.57 -20.03
N TYR A 598 -28.83 -30.86 -20.22
CA TYR A 598 -29.17 -31.58 -21.45
C TYR A 598 -29.96 -32.84 -21.11
N ARG A 599 -30.98 -33.15 -21.90
CA ARG A 599 -31.74 -34.40 -21.77
C ARG A 599 -31.06 -35.53 -22.53
N ALA A 600 -31.32 -36.77 -22.12
CA ALA A 600 -30.86 -37.94 -22.85
C ALA A 600 -31.21 -37.86 -24.35
N GLY A 601 -30.19 -37.95 -25.22
CA GLY A 601 -30.28 -37.86 -26.67
C GLY A 601 -30.05 -36.47 -27.27
N GLU A 602 -29.92 -35.41 -26.47
CA GLU A 602 -29.62 -34.06 -26.96
C GLU A 602 -28.13 -33.89 -27.31
N ASP A 603 -27.86 -33.20 -28.43
CA ASP A 603 -26.51 -32.82 -28.83
C ASP A 603 -26.06 -31.56 -28.07
N ILE A 604 -24.92 -31.66 -27.39
CA ILE A 604 -24.28 -30.56 -26.64
C ILE A 604 -23.55 -29.63 -27.61
N TYR A 605 -22.83 -30.21 -28.57
CA TYR A 605 -22.25 -29.55 -29.73
C TYR A 605 -22.04 -30.58 -30.85
N CYS A 606 -22.03 -30.11 -32.10
CA CYS A 606 -21.87 -30.95 -33.28
C CYS A 606 -20.49 -30.80 -33.92
N GLU A 607 -20.06 -31.85 -34.61
CA GLU A 607 -18.87 -31.80 -35.47
C GLU A 607 -19.04 -30.70 -36.52
N GLY A 608 -18.04 -29.83 -36.65
CA GLY A 608 -18.07 -28.68 -37.56
C GLY A 608 -18.59 -27.37 -36.97
N ASP A 609 -19.14 -27.36 -35.74
CA ASP A 609 -19.47 -26.13 -35.02
C ASP A 609 -18.21 -25.34 -34.66
N ASP A 610 -18.35 -24.06 -34.32
CA ASP A 610 -17.23 -23.27 -33.81
C ASP A 610 -16.81 -23.78 -32.42
N ALA A 611 -15.50 -23.91 -32.18
CA ALA A 611 -14.99 -24.32 -30.88
C ALA A 611 -15.02 -23.15 -29.88
N ASP A 612 -16.16 -22.87 -29.26
CA ASP A 612 -16.44 -21.67 -28.46
C ASP A 612 -16.35 -21.87 -26.92
N ARG A 613 -16.46 -23.11 -26.43
CA ARG A 613 -16.37 -23.43 -24.99
C ARG A 613 -15.85 -24.84 -24.67
N ILE A 614 -15.25 -25.02 -23.49
CA ILE A 614 -14.94 -26.35 -22.91
C ILE A 614 -16.14 -26.79 -22.09
N VAL A 615 -16.47 -28.09 -22.13
CA VAL A 615 -17.57 -28.68 -21.39
C VAL A 615 -17.04 -29.66 -20.34
N PHE A 616 -17.37 -29.42 -19.07
CA PHE A 616 -17.04 -30.27 -17.93
C PHE A 616 -18.28 -31.03 -17.47
N THR A 617 -18.17 -32.35 -17.39
CA THR A 617 -19.29 -33.23 -16.99
C THR A 617 -19.41 -33.23 -15.47
N ILE A 618 -20.52 -32.71 -14.94
CA ILE A 618 -20.79 -32.70 -13.49
C ILE A 618 -21.60 -33.94 -13.09
N SER A 619 -22.62 -34.28 -13.88
CA SER A 619 -23.44 -35.47 -13.68
C SER A 619 -23.99 -36.00 -15.02
N GLY A 620 -24.25 -37.30 -15.09
CA GLY A 620 -24.69 -37.99 -16.33
C GLY A 620 -23.51 -38.44 -17.20
N ARG A 621 -23.80 -39.01 -18.38
CA ARG A 621 -22.78 -39.48 -19.34
C ARG A 621 -22.94 -38.84 -20.70
N ILE A 622 -21.82 -38.50 -21.33
CA ILE A 622 -21.74 -37.89 -22.66
C ILE A 622 -21.03 -38.85 -23.61
N GLU A 623 -21.64 -39.21 -24.74
CA GLU A 623 -20.93 -39.91 -25.82
C GLU A 623 -20.28 -38.93 -26.78
N ILE A 624 -19.05 -39.24 -27.19
CA ILE A 624 -18.31 -38.52 -28.22
C ILE A 624 -18.36 -39.33 -29.51
N LEU A 625 -18.85 -38.71 -30.58
CA LEU A 625 -19.06 -39.30 -31.90
C LEU A 625 -18.18 -38.56 -32.91
N ALA A 626 -17.37 -39.29 -33.68
CA ALA A 626 -16.60 -38.73 -34.79
C ALA A 626 -17.00 -39.39 -36.10
N THR A 627 -16.99 -38.62 -37.19
CA THR A 627 -17.33 -39.13 -38.51
C THR A 627 -16.11 -39.77 -39.19
N ASP A 628 -16.22 -41.04 -39.57
CA ASP A 628 -15.19 -41.74 -40.35
C ASP A 628 -15.13 -41.17 -41.79
N PRO A 629 -13.99 -41.25 -42.53
CA PRO A 629 -13.88 -40.86 -43.95
C PRO A 629 -14.94 -41.43 -44.90
N THR A 630 -15.70 -42.45 -44.49
CA THR A 630 -16.85 -43.00 -45.22
C THR A 630 -18.20 -42.32 -44.91
N GLY A 631 -18.22 -41.31 -44.04
CA GLY A 631 -19.41 -40.55 -43.65
C GLY A 631 -20.25 -41.19 -42.54
N ARG A 632 -19.75 -42.22 -41.84
CA ARG A 632 -20.47 -42.89 -40.74
C ARG A 632 -20.00 -42.39 -39.39
N ALA A 633 -20.94 -42.03 -38.52
CA ALA A 633 -20.67 -41.67 -37.13
C ALA A 633 -20.20 -42.90 -36.33
N ARG A 634 -19.04 -42.78 -35.69
CA ARG A 634 -18.44 -43.79 -34.82
C ARG A 634 -18.29 -43.22 -33.42
N ARG A 635 -18.75 -43.97 -32.42
CA ARG A 635 -18.52 -43.63 -31.00
C ARG A 635 -17.04 -43.78 -30.67
N VAL A 636 -16.42 -42.67 -30.28
CA VAL A 636 -15.00 -42.55 -29.94
C VAL A 636 -14.79 -42.77 -28.45
N ALA A 637 -15.63 -42.16 -27.62
CA ALA A 637 -15.53 -42.24 -26.16
C ALA A 637 -16.89 -42.05 -25.49
N VAL A 638 -16.96 -42.42 -24.20
CA VAL A 638 -18.06 -42.06 -23.29
C VAL A 638 -17.42 -41.42 -22.05
N LEU A 639 -17.88 -40.22 -21.71
CA LEU A 639 -17.36 -39.39 -20.62
C LEU A 639 -18.36 -39.37 -19.47
N GLY A 640 -17.88 -39.61 -18.26
CA GLY A 640 -18.68 -39.52 -17.03
C GLY A 640 -18.30 -38.31 -16.17
N PRO A 641 -18.90 -38.16 -14.98
CA PRO A 641 -18.59 -37.08 -14.04
C PRO A 641 -17.08 -36.89 -13.81
N GLY A 642 -16.63 -35.64 -13.74
CA GLY A 642 -15.21 -35.28 -13.58
C GLY A 642 -14.38 -35.30 -14.88
N ASN A 643 -14.96 -35.75 -16.01
CA ASN A 643 -14.31 -35.66 -17.32
C ASN A 643 -14.79 -34.44 -18.11
N TYR A 644 -14.00 -34.01 -19.09
CA TYR A 644 -14.30 -32.85 -19.94
C TYR A 644 -14.19 -33.20 -21.43
N CYS A 645 -14.82 -32.39 -22.29
CA CYS A 645 -14.72 -32.47 -23.74
C CYS A 645 -14.76 -31.10 -24.41
N GLY A 646 -14.43 -31.10 -25.70
CA GLY A 646 -14.38 -29.87 -26.50
C GLY A 646 -12.99 -29.22 -26.52
N ASP A 647 -12.00 -30.03 -26.92
CA ASP A 647 -10.53 -29.82 -27.03
C ASP A 647 -9.98 -28.37 -27.08
N LEU A 648 -8.69 -28.24 -26.75
CA LEU A 648 -7.82 -27.04 -26.77
C LEU A 648 -7.75 -26.28 -28.11
N ARG A 649 -8.44 -26.74 -29.16
CA ARG A 649 -8.66 -26.03 -30.44
C ARG A 649 -9.29 -24.63 -30.27
N LEU A 650 -9.85 -24.38 -29.09
CA LEU A 650 -10.23 -23.06 -28.58
C LEU A 650 -9.11 -22.01 -28.67
N MET A 651 -7.85 -22.40 -28.59
CA MET A 651 -6.69 -21.48 -28.63
C MET A 651 -6.34 -21.01 -30.04
N VAL A 652 -6.78 -21.73 -31.09
CA VAL A 652 -6.39 -21.50 -32.49
C VAL A 652 -7.54 -20.99 -33.36
N GLY A 653 -8.80 -21.16 -32.92
CA GLY A 653 -9.96 -20.70 -33.69
C GLY A 653 -10.64 -21.75 -34.56
N ASP A 654 -10.27 -23.03 -34.43
CA ASP A 654 -10.73 -24.10 -35.31
C ASP A 654 -12.16 -24.60 -35.00
N ARG A 655 -12.72 -25.42 -35.90
CA ARG A 655 -14.03 -26.10 -35.75
C ARG A 655 -13.94 -27.39 -34.92
N ARG A 656 -15.05 -27.76 -34.28
CA ARG A 656 -15.23 -29.01 -33.51
C ARG A 656 -14.92 -30.23 -34.38
N ALA A 657 -14.10 -31.14 -33.88
CA ALA A 657 -13.70 -32.38 -34.58
C ALA A 657 -14.68 -33.54 -34.36
N GLU A 658 -15.64 -33.37 -33.47
CA GLU A 658 -16.49 -34.43 -32.94
C GLU A 658 -17.83 -33.84 -32.48
N THR A 659 -18.85 -34.69 -32.41
CA THR A 659 -20.16 -34.38 -31.83
C THR A 659 -20.22 -34.94 -30.42
N ALA A 660 -20.62 -34.13 -29.44
CA ALA A 660 -20.87 -34.57 -28.08
C ALA A 660 -22.39 -34.67 -27.84
N ARG A 661 -22.87 -35.85 -27.46
CA ARG A 661 -24.30 -36.13 -27.21
C ARG A 661 -24.52 -36.66 -25.80
N ALA A 662 -25.55 -36.18 -25.13
CA ALA A 662 -25.96 -36.70 -23.83
C ALA A 662 -26.52 -38.13 -23.95
N LEU A 663 -25.93 -39.11 -23.27
CA LEU A 663 -26.45 -40.48 -23.19
C LEU A 663 -27.57 -40.61 -22.16
N ASP A 664 -27.43 -39.89 -21.04
CA ASP A 664 -28.41 -39.80 -19.95
C ASP A 664 -28.75 -38.30 -19.73
N ASP A 665 -29.66 -37.98 -18.80
CA ASP A 665 -29.85 -36.59 -18.39
C ASP A 665 -28.54 -36.05 -17.77
N CYS A 666 -27.99 -35.00 -18.39
CA CYS A 666 -26.66 -34.47 -18.09
C CYS A 666 -26.73 -33.05 -17.50
N VAL A 667 -25.89 -32.81 -16.49
CA VAL A 667 -25.57 -31.45 -16.04
C VAL A 667 -24.10 -31.23 -16.34
N VAL A 668 -23.81 -30.16 -17.08
CA VAL A 668 -22.46 -29.79 -17.47
C VAL A 668 -22.15 -28.36 -17.05
N ARG A 669 -20.87 -28.07 -16.85
CA ARG A 669 -20.35 -26.72 -16.66
C ARG A 669 -19.54 -26.34 -17.88
N THR A 670 -19.75 -25.16 -18.43
CA THR A 670 -19.03 -24.70 -19.62
C THR A 670 -18.18 -23.48 -19.30
N LEU A 671 -17.00 -23.41 -19.92
CA LEU A 671 -16.08 -22.29 -19.80
C LEU A 671 -15.81 -21.75 -21.21
N SER A 672 -16.15 -20.50 -21.47
CA SER A 672 -16.04 -19.92 -22.81
C SER A 672 -14.60 -19.63 -23.21
N ARG A 673 -14.35 -19.54 -24.52
CA ARG A 673 -13.05 -19.14 -25.07
C ARG A 673 -12.58 -17.81 -24.50
N GLU A 674 -13.48 -16.84 -24.35
CA GLU A 674 -13.17 -15.50 -23.84
C GLU A 674 -12.75 -15.56 -22.37
N ALA A 675 -13.43 -16.35 -21.55
CA ALA A 675 -13.08 -16.56 -20.15
C ALA A 675 -11.72 -17.25 -20.00
N ILE A 676 -11.47 -18.29 -20.81
CA ILE A 676 -10.19 -18.99 -20.87
C ILE A 676 -9.07 -18.02 -21.30
N SER A 677 -9.32 -17.21 -22.32
CA SER A 677 -8.35 -16.23 -22.84
C SER A 677 -8.02 -15.14 -21.81
N ALA A 678 -9.00 -14.75 -20.99
CA ALA A 678 -8.80 -13.80 -19.90
C ALA A 678 -7.98 -14.40 -18.74
N GLY A 679 -8.20 -15.67 -18.39
CA GLY A 679 -7.47 -16.35 -17.30
C GLY A 679 -6.11 -16.97 -17.68
N MET A 680 -5.83 -17.19 -18.97
CA MET A 680 -4.59 -17.84 -19.47
C MET A 680 -3.44 -16.88 -19.82
N ALA A 681 -3.43 -15.67 -19.25
CA ALA A 681 -2.41 -14.65 -19.56
C ALA A 681 -0.95 -15.11 -19.35
N GLY A 682 -0.70 -16.17 -18.57
CA GLY A 682 0.65 -16.74 -18.34
C GLY A 682 1.15 -17.80 -19.33
N MET A 683 0.29 -18.45 -20.13
CA MET A 683 0.72 -19.44 -21.14
C MET A 683 1.12 -18.82 -22.49
N LEU A 684 0.77 -17.54 -22.70
CA LEU A 684 1.01 -16.82 -23.94
C LEU A 684 2.42 -16.23 -24.06
N ASP A 685 3.19 -16.19 -22.97
CA ASP A 685 4.58 -15.67 -22.91
C ASP A 685 5.64 -16.68 -23.42
N ARG A 686 5.27 -17.93 -23.71
CA ARG A 686 6.18 -18.98 -24.17
C ARG A 686 6.33 -19.01 -25.69
N THR A 687 7.52 -19.32 -26.17
CA THR A 687 7.75 -19.47 -27.62
C THR A 687 6.89 -20.59 -28.21
N PRO A 688 6.51 -20.53 -29.50
CA PRO A 688 5.74 -21.60 -30.15
C PRO A 688 6.36 -23.00 -29.96
N THR A 689 7.69 -23.08 -29.92
CA THR A 689 8.46 -24.30 -29.71
C THR A 689 8.29 -24.88 -28.31
N GLU A 690 8.39 -24.06 -27.26
CA GLU A 690 8.15 -24.47 -25.87
C GLU A 690 6.75 -25.03 -25.67
N ARG A 691 5.74 -24.34 -26.25
CA ARG A 691 4.35 -24.78 -26.17
C ARG A 691 4.15 -26.16 -26.81
N ARG A 692 4.75 -26.38 -27.99
CA ARG A 692 4.65 -27.66 -28.71
C ARG A 692 5.29 -28.80 -27.92
N ILE A 693 6.48 -28.58 -27.35
CA ILE A 693 7.19 -29.58 -26.54
C ILE A 693 6.39 -29.92 -25.27
N MET A 694 5.88 -28.93 -24.54
CA MET A 694 5.03 -29.17 -23.36
C MET A 694 3.77 -29.96 -23.72
N THR A 695 3.06 -29.59 -24.80
CA THR A 695 1.86 -30.32 -25.24
C THR A 695 2.17 -31.77 -25.62
N SER A 696 3.35 -32.05 -26.17
CA SER A 696 3.78 -33.42 -26.47
C SER A 696 4.02 -34.25 -25.21
N ILE A 697 4.70 -33.70 -24.21
CA ILE A 697 4.92 -34.37 -22.93
C ILE A 697 3.60 -34.60 -22.17
N LEU A 698 2.67 -33.63 -22.23
CA LEU A 698 1.32 -33.75 -21.65
C LEU A 698 0.49 -34.84 -22.32
N ARG A 699 0.51 -34.91 -23.66
CA ARG A 699 -0.35 -35.80 -24.45
C ARG A 699 0.18 -37.23 -24.53
N GLU A 700 1.50 -37.38 -24.65
CA GLU A 700 2.15 -38.67 -24.96
C GLU A 700 3.00 -39.19 -23.79
N GLY A 701 2.96 -38.51 -22.65
CA GLY A 701 3.67 -38.87 -21.43
C GLY A 701 5.15 -38.44 -21.42
N PRO A 702 5.86 -38.75 -20.32
CA PRO A 702 7.27 -38.41 -20.13
C PRO A 702 8.13 -38.97 -21.28
N ALA A 703 9.08 -38.17 -21.77
CA ALA A 703 9.91 -38.53 -22.92
C ALA A 703 11.36 -38.08 -22.72
N THR A 704 12.31 -38.82 -23.31
CA THR A 704 13.71 -38.39 -23.41
C THR A 704 13.89 -37.33 -24.50
N GLU A 705 15.02 -36.61 -24.48
CA GLU A 705 15.32 -35.61 -25.52
C GLU A 705 15.29 -36.20 -26.93
N ASP A 706 15.86 -37.39 -27.10
CA ASP A 706 15.85 -38.13 -28.38
C ASP A 706 14.43 -38.47 -28.86
N GLN A 707 13.54 -38.85 -27.94
CA GLN A 707 12.13 -39.11 -28.26
C GLN A 707 11.38 -37.84 -28.62
N ILE A 708 11.72 -36.70 -28.00
CA ILE A 708 11.15 -35.40 -28.35
C ILE A 708 11.66 -34.95 -29.73
N LEU A 709 12.93 -35.22 -30.06
CA LEU A 709 13.52 -34.99 -31.39
C LEU A 709 12.82 -35.80 -32.48
N GLU A 710 12.49 -37.06 -32.21
CA GLU A 710 11.74 -37.92 -33.14
C GLU A 710 10.30 -37.41 -33.38
N ARG A 711 9.68 -36.77 -32.38
CA ARG A 711 8.31 -36.22 -32.46
C ARG A 711 8.23 -34.90 -33.24
N PHE A 712 9.34 -34.17 -33.40
CA PHE A 712 9.38 -32.84 -34.01
C PHE A 712 10.46 -32.73 -35.10
N VAL A 713 10.23 -33.40 -36.24
CA VAL A 713 11.17 -33.50 -37.37
C VAL A 713 11.51 -32.14 -38.00
N GLU A 714 10.64 -31.14 -37.85
CA GLU A 714 10.86 -29.79 -38.36
C GLU A 714 11.69 -28.85 -37.46
N LEU A 715 12.09 -29.27 -36.26
CA LEU A 715 12.89 -28.47 -35.33
C LEU A 715 14.35 -28.93 -35.30
N THR A 716 15.29 -28.01 -35.15
CA THR A 716 16.71 -28.36 -34.98
C THR A 716 16.99 -28.86 -33.56
N PRO A 717 18.01 -29.75 -33.38
CA PRO A 717 18.41 -30.21 -32.05
C PRO A 717 18.69 -29.07 -31.06
N THR A 718 19.33 -28.01 -31.55
CA THR A 718 19.61 -26.80 -30.76
C THR A 718 18.37 -26.04 -30.29
N GLU A 719 17.29 -26.03 -31.06
CA GLU A 719 16.03 -25.37 -30.66
C GLU A 719 15.29 -26.17 -29.59
N ILE A 720 15.30 -27.51 -29.70
CA ILE A 720 14.69 -28.40 -28.71
C ILE A 720 15.45 -28.36 -27.38
N SER A 721 16.79 -28.46 -27.40
CA SER A 721 17.58 -28.35 -26.17
C SER A 721 17.42 -26.99 -25.49
N SER A 722 17.37 -25.90 -26.27
CA SER A 722 17.17 -24.54 -25.73
C SER A 722 15.79 -24.37 -25.10
N ALA A 723 14.74 -24.90 -25.74
CA ALA A 723 13.39 -24.86 -25.21
C ALA A 723 13.26 -25.73 -23.93
N LEU A 724 13.84 -26.93 -23.91
CA LEU A 724 13.85 -27.79 -22.72
C LEU A 724 14.61 -27.15 -21.54
N ALA A 725 15.72 -26.46 -21.80
CA ALA A 725 16.47 -25.74 -20.78
C ALA A 725 15.67 -24.58 -20.18
N LEU A 726 14.93 -23.83 -20.99
CA LEU A 726 14.03 -22.77 -20.52
C LEU A 726 12.85 -23.34 -19.73
N LEU A 727 12.25 -24.42 -20.22
CA LEU A 727 11.14 -25.11 -19.54
C LEU A 727 11.56 -25.69 -18.18
N LEU A 728 12.78 -26.24 -18.07
CA LEU A 728 13.35 -26.69 -16.80
C LEU A 728 13.63 -25.52 -15.86
N ARG A 729 14.21 -24.43 -16.37
CA ARG A 729 14.57 -23.25 -15.59
C ARG A 729 13.35 -22.57 -14.97
N ASP A 730 12.24 -22.56 -15.70
CA ASP A 730 10.99 -21.94 -15.26
C ASP A 730 10.09 -22.91 -14.49
N GLY A 731 10.56 -24.14 -14.22
CA GLY A 731 9.83 -25.15 -13.45
C GLY A 731 8.60 -25.73 -14.16
N ALA A 732 8.46 -25.57 -15.48
CA ALA A 732 7.34 -26.11 -16.25
C ALA A 732 7.45 -27.63 -16.46
N ILE A 733 8.68 -28.14 -16.56
CA ILE A 733 9.00 -29.56 -16.65
C ILE A 733 10.05 -29.93 -15.59
N VAL A 734 10.07 -31.20 -15.18
CA VAL A 734 11.07 -31.78 -14.29
C VAL A 734 11.77 -32.92 -15.01
N GLN A 735 13.09 -33.00 -14.86
CA GLN A 735 13.90 -34.07 -15.41
C GLN A 735 14.21 -35.10 -14.32
N SER A 736 13.88 -36.36 -14.56
CA SER A 736 14.25 -37.49 -13.72
C SER A 736 14.78 -38.63 -14.60
N GLU A 737 15.96 -39.16 -14.29
CA GLU A 737 16.60 -40.26 -15.03
C GLU A 737 16.68 -40.02 -16.56
N GLY A 738 16.97 -38.78 -16.98
CA GLY A 738 17.07 -38.41 -18.40
C GLY A 738 15.73 -38.24 -19.13
N THR A 739 14.62 -38.38 -18.43
CA THR A 739 13.26 -38.25 -18.97
C THR A 739 12.64 -36.95 -18.48
N TYR A 740 12.05 -36.17 -19.40
CA TYR A 740 11.33 -34.93 -19.08
C TYR A 740 9.86 -35.24 -18.83
N SER A 741 9.33 -34.75 -17.72
CA SER A 741 7.92 -34.89 -17.32
C SER A 741 7.38 -33.53 -16.90
N MET A 742 6.06 -33.34 -16.92
CA MET A 742 5.47 -32.11 -16.40
C MET A 742 5.70 -32.01 -14.89
N ALA A 743 6.04 -30.82 -14.40
CA ALA A 743 6.32 -30.59 -12.98
C ALA A 743 5.13 -30.91 -12.06
N HIS A 744 3.92 -30.94 -12.62
CA HIS A 744 2.71 -31.37 -11.91
C HIS A 744 2.01 -32.51 -12.66
N VAL A 745 2.13 -33.71 -12.08
CA VAL A 745 1.33 -34.87 -12.42
C VAL A 745 0.66 -35.40 -11.16
N ARG A 746 -0.68 -35.28 -11.14
CA ARG A 746 -1.67 -36.07 -10.38
C ARG A 746 -1.45 -36.28 -8.87
N THR A 747 -2.28 -35.62 -8.07
CA THR A 747 -2.99 -36.29 -6.97
C THR A 747 -4.39 -36.64 -7.48
N THR A 748 -4.64 -37.93 -7.69
CA THR A 748 -5.99 -38.41 -8.05
C THR A 748 -6.86 -38.31 -6.79
N HIS A 749 -7.80 -37.36 -6.75
CA HIS A 749 -8.87 -37.32 -5.75
C HIS A 749 -9.81 -38.51 -5.96
N ARG A 750 -9.41 -39.67 -5.48
CA ARG A 750 -10.15 -40.94 -5.59
C ARG A 750 -11.27 -41.07 -4.54
N ARG A 751 -11.83 -39.95 -4.04
CA ARG A 751 -12.80 -39.97 -2.92
C ARG A 751 -14.10 -39.19 -3.15
N ALA A 752 -14.26 -38.47 -4.26
CA ALA A 752 -15.52 -37.78 -4.56
C ALA A 752 -16.71 -38.76 -4.75
N ASP A 753 -16.44 -39.98 -5.23
CA ASP A 753 -17.46 -41.01 -5.43
C ASP A 753 -18.10 -41.51 -4.12
N ALA A 754 -17.41 -41.38 -2.98
CA ALA A 754 -17.90 -41.90 -1.70
C ALA A 754 -18.94 -41.01 -1.00
N ILE A 755 -19.10 -39.75 -1.43
CA ILE A 755 -20.03 -38.79 -0.81
C ILE A 755 -21.42 -38.90 -1.45
N PHE A 756 -21.49 -39.11 -2.77
CA PHE A 756 -22.76 -39.30 -3.48
C PHE A 756 -23.45 -40.62 -3.12
N ASP A 757 -22.70 -41.70 -2.93
CA ASP A 757 -23.27 -42.98 -2.47
C ASP A 757 -23.84 -42.90 -1.04
N ARG A 758 -23.37 -41.96 -0.20
CA ARG A 758 -23.91 -41.75 1.16
C ARG A 758 -25.10 -40.79 1.22
N LEU A 759 -25.28 -39.95 0.20
CA LEU A 759 -26.43 -39.06 0.08
C LEU A 759 -27.60 -39.68 -0.68
N GLY A 760 -27.40 -40.83 -1.35
CA GLY A 760 -28.45 -41.57 -2.04
C GLY A 760 -29.26 -42.54 -1.16
N ASP A 761 -28.76 -42.86 0.04
CA ASP A 761 -29.41 -43.74 1.02
C ASP A 761 -30.05 -42.98 2.21
N LEU A 762 -30.25 -41.66 2.07
CA LEU A 762 -31.06 -40.79 2.95
C LEU A 762 -32.19 -40.14 2.13
#